data_AF-A0A8S1H172-F1
#
_entry.id   AF-A0A8S1H172-F1
#
_cell.length_a   1.000
_cell.length_b   1.000
_cell.length_c   1.000
_cell.angle_alpha   90.00
_cell.angle_beta   90.00
_cell.angle_gamma   90.00
#
_symmetry.space_group_name_H-M   'P 1'
#
loop_
_entity.id
_entity.type
_entity.pdbx_description
1 polymer ?
#
loop_
_entity_poly.entity_id
_entity_poly.type
_entity_poly.pdbx_seq_one_letter_code
_entity_poly.pdbx_strand_id
1 'polypeptide(L)'
;MLFRLFQQQLARRPLATQMAVTGVISGAGDLFAQYISGEKEWDKWRTARFFAVQTFFVAPSLSVWFRVLERVKSSNLKLLPLKRVFVDQLTFIKESKDRMTRDWWTIYSNSLKLWPAVQLINFYFMPLNYRVILVQSVAFFWNTYLSFATQQSKTAPPAQIELGNPATTEQRTVKDKSDETRFLQQRLIDCGMQCGGTIAKYSRIVGGFRVNIAKQMTTAVDDTPHSKYEKAVLLLNGLQSNAEVIKKMREQRDQVQNENIPESRRFLKSLNISNNDLNSLNVIHVSGTKGKGSTCAFIEQILRDFGLKTGLYTSPHLIHVRERIRINGAPISEESFAEQFFFVYNKLKEENKDSMPAYFKFLTLMAFHVFLKEKTDVVILEVGIGGEHDCTNVIEKPVTCGITTLDHDHTSILGQELTGIAWHKAGILKKNAVAVFSPTVEAAEKVIRQRSAERETTVVEAPPLEAYQWPRDVTAGIAGRHQALNMSLALQLSRIWLSKQRENQSSSLFMKSDWSPGTGYQVPASFCDALESCHWPGRSQVLQTDRIKFLIDGAHTPKSMEACADWAREAFSCNDSDSGKYLLFQCTADRNPASLLECLKAYKFEKVLFCPTQLSVSTKKTSDSANFNQPGGQQLEKAKLCSEAWRSLTGEDALLFDCVSSAMDWLEDQSKEKKLAVLVTGSLHLVGSVLNVVTSKYNVSP
;
A
#
# COMPACT_ATOMS: atom_id res chain seq x y z
N MET A 1 54.26 -4.23 36.96
CA MET A 1 54.62 -2.81 36.68
C MET A 1 53.66 -2.14 35.70
N LEU A 2 53.44 -2.70 34.49
CA LEU A 2 52.53 -2.18 33.47
C LEU A 2 51.07 -1.95 33.93
N PHE A 3 50.48 -2.89 34.67
CA PHE A 3 49.10 -2.74 35.17
C PHE A 3 48.96 -1.55 36.15
N ARG A 4 49.95 -1.32 37.03
CA ARG A 4 49.94 -0.17 37.95
C ARG A 4 50.08 1.16 37.22
N LEU A 5 50.91 1.21 36.17
CA LEU A 5 51.05 2.38 35.29
C LEU A 5 49.75 2.65 34.52
N PHE A 6 49.12 1.61 33.99
CA PHE A 6 47.82 1.70 33.32
C PHE A 6 46.74 2.24 34.26
N GLN A 7 46.65 1.72 35.49
CA GLN A 7 45.70 2.18 36.52
C GLN A 7 45.93 3.66 36.89
N GLN A 8 47.19 4.08 37.06
CA GLN A 8 47.53 5.48 37.31
C GLN A 8 47.16 6.41 36.14
N GLN A 9 47.38 5.97 34.90
CA GLN A 9 47.04 6.75 33.72
C GLN A 9 45.52 6.81 33.50
N LEU A 10 44.80 5.71 33.71
CA LEU A 10 43.35 5.67 33.62
C LEU A 10 42.68 6.58 34.67
N ALA A 11 43.27 6.68 35.86
CA ALA A 11 42.80 7.63 36.88
C ALA A 11 43.08 9.10 36.49
N ARG A 12 44.25 9.39 35.90
CA ARG A 12 44.65 10.75 35.51
C ARG A 12 43.98 11.25 34.24
N ARG A 13 43.84 10.41 33.23
CA ARG A 13 43.35 10.74 31.87
C ARG A 13 42.44 9.63 31.32
N PRO A 14 41.27 9.41 31.92
CA PRO A 14 40.43 8.24 31.64
C PRO A 14 40.07 8.06 30.17
N LEU A 15 39.65 9.14 29.49
CA LEU A 15 39.25 9.08 28.08
C LEU A 15 40.45 8.77 27.17
N ALA A 16 41.56 9.49 27.33
CA ALA A 16 42.75 9.29 26.51
C ALA A 16 43.36 7.88 26.70
N THR A 17 43.36 7.38 27.94
CA THR A 17 43.81 6.01 28.24
C THR A 17 42.86 4.97 27.64
N GLN A 18 41.54 5.16 27.71
CA GLN A 18 40.56 4.27 27.08
C GLN A 18 40.71 4.24 25.55
N MET A 19 40.89 5.39 24.91
CA MET A 19 41.11 5.50 23.47
C MET A 19 42.35 4.74 23.03
N ALA A 20 43.49 5.01 23.67
CA ALA A 20 44.76 4.37 23.34
C ALA A 20 44.71 2.85 23.52
N VAL A 21 44.15 2.37 24.64
CA VAL A 21 44.06 0.92 24.92
C VAL A 21 43.08 0.22 23.99
N THR A 22 41.94 0.84 23.67
CA THR A 22 40.95 0.28 22.73
C THR A 22 41.52 0.14 21.32
N GLY A 23 42.29 1.13 20.87
CA GLY A 23 43.06 1.06 19.63
C GLY A 23 44.03 -0.12 19.62
N VAL A 24 44.86 -0.24 20.66
CA VAL A 24 45.86 -1.32 20.78
C VAL A 24 45.20 -2.70 20.80
N ILE A 25 44.14 -2.89 21.59
CA ILE A 25 43.40 -4.17 21.65
C ILE A 25 42.83 -4.53 20.27
N SER A 26 42.26 -3.56 19.57
CA SER A 26 41.65 -3.78 18.25
C SER A 26 42.68 -4.10 17.17
N GLY A 27 43.81 -3.37 17.16
CA GLY A 27 44.92 -3.65 16.24
C GLY A 27 45.54 -5.03 16.50
N ALA A 28 45.76 -5.39 17.76
CA ALA A 28 46.24 -6.72 18.13
C ALA A 28 45.24 -7.82 17.75
N GLY A 29 43.92 -7.55 17.85
CA GLY A 29 42.87 -8.50 17.46
C GLY A 29 42.81 -8.75 15.96
N ASP A 30 42.99 -7.70 15.17
CA ASP A 30 43.07 -7.86 13.72
C ASP A 30 44.31 -8.69 13.33
N LEU A 31 45.48 -8.41 13.91
CA LEU A 31 46.68 -9.22 13.68
C LEU A 31 46.45 -10.69 14.08
N PHE A 32 45.82 -10.94 15.22
CA PHE A 32 45.51 -12.30 15.65
C PHE A 32 44.52 -13.01 14.70
N ALA A 33 43.54 -12.28 14.17
CA ALA A 33 42.61 -12.81 13.17
C ALA A 33 43.30 -13.11 11.82
N GLN A 34 44.24 -12.27 11.38
CA GLN A 34 45.08 -12.53 10.19
C GLN A 34 45.92 -13.79 10.37
N TYR A 35 46.51 -13.96 11.57
CA TYR A 35 47.29 -15.14 11.93
C TYR A 35 46.47 -16.43 11.87
N ILE A 36 45.29 -16.45 12.52
CA ILE A 36 44.41 -17.63 12.53
C ILE A 36 43.88 -17.94 11.13
N SER A 37 43.64 -16.91 10.31
CA SER A 37 43.10 -17.08 8.96
C SER A 37 44.14 -17.59 7.95
N GLY A 38 45.40 -17.76 8.34
CA GLY A 38 46.47 -18.26 7.47
C GLY A 38 46.80 -17.34 6.30
N GLU A 39 46.62 -16.01 6.46
CA GLU A 39 46.94 -15.04 5.41
C GLU A 39 48.44 -15.09 5.08
N LYS A 40 48.79 -15.27 3.79
CA LYS A 40 50.18 -15.40 3.33
C LYS A 40 50.98 -14.10 3.46
N GLU A 41 50.32 -12.95 3.41
CA GLU A 41 50.90 -11.62 3.60
C GLU A 41 50.06 -10.80 4.58
N TRP A 42 50.69 -10.15 5.54
CA TRP A 42 50.03 -9.36 6.58
C TRP A 42 49.48 -8.04 6.03
N ASP A 43 48.17 -7.80 6.16
CA ASP A 43 47.53 -6.54 5.77
C ASP A 43 47.70 -5.47 6.87
N LYS A 44 48.85 -4.79 6.81
CA LYS A 44 49.22 -3.71 7.74
C LYS A 44 48.26 -2.51 7.67
N TRP A 45 47.65 -2.26 6.51
CA TRP A 45 46.72 -1.13 6.32
C TRP A 45 45.37 -1.41 6.96
N ARG A 46 44.89 -2.65 6.88
CA ARG A 46 43.70 -3.09 7.61
C ARG A 46 43.89 -2.93 9.11
N THR A 47 45.00 -3.42 9.65
CA THR A 47 45.34 -3.27 11.08
C THR A 47 45.42 -1.79 11.50
N ALA A 48 46.05 -0.93 10.70
CA ALA A 48 46.11 0.50 10.96
C ALA A 48 44.73 1.18 10.96
N ARG A 49 43.81 0.77 10.07
CA ARG A 49 42.43 1.27 10.03
C ARG A 49 41.64 0.83 11.26
N PHE A 50 41.75 -0.43 11.68
CA PHE A 50 41.11 -0.93 12.91
C PHE A 50 41.61 -0.16 14.14
N PHE A 51 42.92 0.05 14.24
CA PHE A 51 43.51 0.84 15.31
C PHE A 51 42.94 2.28 15.33
N ALA A 52 42.93 2.97 14.18
CA ALA A 52 42.51 4.36 14.09
C ALA A 52 41.00 4.54 14.37
N VAL A 53 40.15 3.73 13.76
CA VAL A 53 38.68 3.80 13.96
C VAL A 53 38.33 3.56 15.42
N GLN A 54 38.96 2.57 16.05
CA GLN A 54 38.65 2.20 17.43
C GLN A 54 39.19 3.22 18.44
N THR A 55 40.34 3.84 18.15
CA THR A 55 40.94 4.91 18.98
C THR A 55 40.12 6.20 18.93
N PHE A 56 39.78 6.66 17.72
CA PHE A 56 39.29 8.04 17.52
C PHE A 56 37.77 8.15 17.40
N PHE A 57 37.06 7.06 17.11
CA PHE A 57 35.62 7.11 16.90
C PHE A 57 34.85 6.20 17.87
N VAL A 58 35.22 4.93 17.98
CA VAL A 58 34.43 3.98 18.79
C VAL A 58 34.63 4.18 20.29
N ALA A 59 35.88 4.29 20.75
CA ALA A 59 36.16 4.46 22.17
C ALA A 59 35.54 5.75 22.77
N PRO A 60 35.68 6.95 22.16
CA PRO A 60 35.05 8.16 22.67
C PRO A 60 33.53 8.04 22.74
N SER A 61 32.92 7.42 21.73
CA SER A 61 31.47 7.30 21.68
C SER A 61 30.92 6.33 22.71
N LEU A 62 31.55 5.17 22.91
CA LEU A 62 31.18 4.26 24.00
C LEU A 62 31.38 4.91 25.37
N SER A 63 32.45 5.68 25.57
CA SER A 63 32.69 6.42 26.82
C SER A 63 31.59 7.43 27.10
N VAL A 64 31.08 8.14 26.08
CA VAL A 64 29.95 9.07 26.25
C VAL A 64 28.64 8.30 26.47
N TRP A 65 28.41 7.22 25.73
CA TRP A 65 27.21 6.39 25.86
C TRP A 65 27.06 5.79 27.27
N PHE A 66 28.13 5.23 27.85
CA PHE A 66 28.08 4.72 29.22
C PHE A 66 27.82 5.81 30.26
N ARG A 67 28.26 7.05 30.00
CA ARG A 67 27.92 8.20 30.86
C ARG A 67 26.45 8.62 30.70
N VAL A 68 25.86 8.47 29.51
CA VAL A 68 24.42 8.66 29.30
C VAL A 68 23.63 7.60 30.06
N LEU A 69 24.02 6.33 29.96
CA LEU A 69 23.38 5.23 30.68
C LEU A 69 23.51 5.35 32.21
N GLU A 70 24.56 6.01 32.72
CA GLU A 70 24.65 6.35 34.15
C GLU A 70 23.52 7.28 34.63
N ARG A 71 22.93 8.08 33.74
CA ARG A 71 21.81 8.98 34.08
C ARG A 71 20.48 8.24 34.25
N VAL A 72 20.39 6.97 33.82
CA VAL A 72 19.24 6.12 34.09
C VAL A 72 19.19 5.83 35.58
N LYS A 73 18.13 6.29 36.26
CA LYS A 73 17.87 6.07 37.69
C LYS A 73 16.77 5.03 37.89
N SER A 74 16.83 4.29 39.00
CA SER A 74 15.80 3.33 39.39
C SER A 74 15.54 3.44 40.88
N SER A 75 14.27 3.39 41.29
CA SER A 75 13.86 3.30 42.69
C SER A 75 14.35 2.02 43.37
N ASN A 76 14.56 0.95 42.60
CA ASN A 76 15.14 -0.31 43.09
C ASN A 76 16.58 -0.46 42.56
N LEU A 77 17.56 -0.39 43.48
CA LEU A 77 18.99 -0.49 43.21
C LEU A 77 19.39 -1.84 42.61
N LYS A 78 18.70 -2.94 42.97
CA LYS A 78 18.97 -4.28 42.40
C LYS A 78 18.50 -4.40 40.95
N LEU A 79 17.52 -3.60 40.54
CA LEU A 79 16.99 -3.56 39.16
C LEU A 79 17.66 -2.49 38.29
N LEU A 80 18.53 -1.66 38.86
CA LEU A 80 19.19 -0.57 38.15
C LEU A 80 20.07 -1.08 36.98
N PRO A 81 20.91 -2.13 37.14
CA PRO A 81 21.67 -2.69 36.03
C PRO A 81 20.77 -3.26 34.92
N LEU A 82 19.69 -3.97 35.29
CA LEU A 82 18.72 -4.52 34.33
C LEU A 82 18.04 -3.44 33.49
N LYS A 83 17.66 -2.31 34.10
CA LYS A 83 17.11 -1.17 33.37
C LYS A 83 18.13 -0.55 32.41
N ARG A 84 19.40 -0.45 32.81
CA ARG A 84 20.47 0.05 31.94
C ARG A 84 20.72 -0.88 30.75
N VAL A 85 20.74 -2.21 30.98
CA VAL A 85 20.78 -3.20 29.90
C VAL A 85 19.56 -3.04 28.99
N PHE A 86 18.35 -2.89 29.54
CA PHE A 86 17.14 -2.74 28.73
C PHE A 86 17.19 -1.49 27.83
N VAL A 87 17.63 -0.34 28.35
CA VAL A 87 17.81 0.89 27.57
C VAL A 87 18.92 0.72 26.52
N ASP A 88 20.04 0.08 26.88
CA ASP A 88 21.13 -0.24 25.96
C ASP A 88 20.66 -1.10 24.78
N GLN A 89 19.96 -2.19 25.07
CA GLN A 89 19.45 -3.13 24.05
C GLN A 89 18.32 -2.52 23.21
N LEU A 90 17.42 -1.72 23.80
CA LEU A 90 16.39 -1.01 23.04
C LEU A 90 16.98 -0.01 22.04
N THR A 91 18.04 0.69 22.44
CA THR A 91 18.72 1.64 21.55
C THR A 91 19.35 0.90 20.38
N PHE A 92 20.00 -0.24 20.65
CA PHE A 92 20.54 -1.12 19.63
C PHE A 92 19.47 -1.64 18.66
N ILE A 93 18.28 -2.02 19.15
CA ILE A 93 17.15 -2.50 18.34
C ILE A 93 16.59 -1.38 17.44
N LYS A 94 16.48 -0.15 17.95
CA LYS A 94 15.86 0.95 17.22
C LYS A 94 16.72 1.44 16.05
N GLU A 95 18.03 1.53 16.21
CA GLU A 95 18.94 1.94 15.13
C GLU A 95 19.14 0.84 14.08
N SER A 96 19.12 -0.43 14.48
CA SER A 96 19.31 -1.57 13.57
C SER A 96 18.14 -1.81 12.61
N LYS A 97 16.95 -1.30 12.95
CA LYS A 97 15.73 -1.51 12.15
C LYS A 97 15.72 -0.73 10.84
N ASP A 98 16.49 0.36 10.75
CA ASP A 98 16.40 1.31 9.63
C ASP A 98 17.30 0.97 8.43
N ARG A 99 18.19 -0.02 8.51
CA ARG A 99 19.01 -0.45 7.36
C ARG A 99 19.43 -1.91 7.48
N MET A 100 18.83 -2.83 6.71
CA MET A 100 19.42 -4.17 6.54
C MET A 100 18.90 -5.06 5.41
N THR A 101 19.86 -5.77 4.83
CA THR A 101 19.77 -6.81 3.80
C THR A 101 20.21 -8.18 4.34
N ARG A 102 19.48 -9.23 3.90
CA ARG A 102 19.69 -10.70 3.84
C ARG A 102 20.54 -11.47 4.88
N ASP A 103 21.72 -11.05 5.33
CA ASP A 103 22.60 -11.90 6.18
C ASP A 103 22.58 -11.54 7.68
N TRP A 104 21.76 -10.55 8.06
CA TRP A 104 21.85 -9.94 9.38
C TRP A 104 21.16 -10.74 10.49
N TRP A 105 20.16 -11.58 10.18
CA TRP A 105 19.44 -12.34 11.20
C TRP A 105 20.34 -13.34 11.95
N THR A 106 21.29 -13.96 11.25
CA THR A 106 22.26 -14.88 11.85
C THR A 106 23.26 -14.14 12.75
N ILE A 107 23.78 -13.01 12.29
CA ILE A 107 24.71 -12.16 13.07
C ILE A 107 23.98 -11.58 14.30
N TYR A 108 22.72 -11.20 14.15
CA TYR A 108 21.87 -10.62 15.19
C TYR A 108 21.47 -11.62 16.27
N SER A 109 20.93 -12.77 15.86
CA SER A 109 20.54 -13.83 16.79
C SER A 109 21.74 -14.33 17.59
N ASN A 110 22.94 -14.32 17.01
CA ASN A 110 24.18 -14.64 17.74
C ASN A 110 24.65 -13.50 18.65
N SER A 111 24.49 -12.25 18.23
CA SER A 111 24.84 -11.07 19.04
C SER A 111 23.94 -10.90 20.26
N LEU A 112 22.63 -11.17 20.15
CA LEU A 112 21.68 -11.16 21.27
C LEU A 112 21.93 -12.27 22.30
N LYS A 113 22.65 -13.34 21.94
CA LYS A 113 23.04 -14.39 22.90
C LYS A 113 24.19 -13.95 23.80
N LEU A 114 25.08 -13.09 23.31
CA LEU A 114 26.30 -12.68 24.03
C LEU A 114 26.16 -11.32 24.72
N TRP A 115 25.75 -10.28 23.97
CA TRP A 115 25.88 -8.90 24.42
C TRP A 115 25.02 -8.51 25.62
N PRO A 116 23.76 -9.00 25.79
CA PRO A 116 22.99 -8.75 27.00
C PRO A 116 23.68 -9.28 28.27
N ALA A 117 24.31 -10.46 28.20
CA ALA A 117 25.04 -11.05 29.33
C ALA A 117 26.30 -10.24 29.65
N VAL A 118 27.05 -9.83 28.62
CA VAL A 118 28.25 -8.98 28.77
C VAL A 118 27.88 -7.65 29.41
N GLN A 119 26.80 -7.01 28.95
CA GLN A 119 26.35 -5.73 29.50
C GLN A 119 25.80 -5.87 30.92
N LEU A 120 25.17 -7.00 31.25
CA LEU A 120 24.76 -7.30 32.62
C LEU A 120 25.99 -7.33 33.55
N ILE A 121 27.04 -8.07 33.18
CA ILE A 121 28.30 -8.10 33.92
C ILE A 121 28.91 -6.70 34.02
N ASN A 122 28.89 -5.95 32.92
CA ASN A 122 29.43 -4.60 32.82
C ASN A 122 28.74 -3.62 33.79
N PHE A 123 27.41 -3.68 33.90
CA PHE A 123 26.67 -2.79 34.79
C PHE A 123 26.62 -3.25 36.25
N TYR A 124 26.79 -4.54 36.54
CA TYR A 124 26.85 -5.05 37.91
C TYR A 124 28.22 -4.87 38.56
N PHE A 125 29.30 -5.12 37.82
CA PHE A 125 30.62 -5.31 38.43
C PHE A 125 31.66 -4.25 38.01
N MET A 126 31.51 -3.62 36.84
CA MET A 126 32.54 -2.73 36.33
C MET A 126 32.29 -1.26 36.69
N PRO A 127 33.26 -0.58 37.34
CA PRO A 127 33.24 0.86 37.49
C PRO A 127 33.27 1.54 36.12
N LEU A 128 32.69 2.74 36.03
CA LEU A 128 32.48 3.46 34.77
C LEU A 128 33.73 3.57 33.88
N ASN A 129 34.91 3.75 34.48
CA ASN A 129 36.18 3.88 33.76
C ASN A 129 36.71 2.57 33.14
N TYR A 130 36.16 1.41 33.51
CA TYR A 130 36.56 0.10 33.00
C TYR A 130 35.57 -0.48 31.98
N ARG A 131 34.38 0.10 31.84
CA ARG A 131 33.30 -0.47 31.03
C ARG A 131 33.61 -0.60 29.56
N VAL A 132 34.25 0.42 28.99
CA VAL A 132 34.68 0.41 27.58
C VAL A 132 35.71 -0.69 27.35
N ILE A 133 36.61 -0.90 28.29
CA ILE A 133 37.69 -1.89 28.17
C ILE A 133 37.10 -3.30 28.23
N LEU A 134 36.17 -3.58 29.15
CA LEU A 134 35.49 -4.88 29.21
C LEU A 134 34.80 -5.21 27.88
N VAL A 135 34.02 -4.27 27.33
CA VAL A 135 33.32 -4.47 26.05
C VAL A 135 34.30 -4.74 24.91
N GLN A 136 35.42 -4.01 24.87
CA GLN A 136 36.42 -4.17 23.81
C GLN A 136 37.23 -5.45 23.95
N SER A 137 37.51 -5.91 25.18
CA SER A 137 38.11 -7.22 25.41
C SER A 137 37.20 -8.35 24.96
N VAL A 138 35.88 -8.25 25.18
CA VAL A 138 34.93 -9.27 24.69
C VAL A 138 34.77 -9.19 23.17
N ALA A 139 34.73 -7.98 22.60
CA ALA A 139 34.66 -7.77 21.15
C ALA A 139 35.84 -8.42 20.41
N PHE A 140 37.04 -8.35 20.98
CA PHE A 140 38.24 -9.02 20.45
C PHE A 140 38.00 -10.52 20.21
N PHE A 141 37.52 -11.24 21.22
CA PHE A 141 37.28 -12.68 21.11
C PHE A 141 36.08 -13.00 20.23
N TRP A 142 35.02 -12.18 20.30
CA TRP A 142 33.81 -12.36 19.48
C TRP A 142 34.09 -12.20 17.98
N ASN A 143 34.85 -11.18 17.60
CA ASN A 143 35.21 -10.95 16.20
C ASN A 143 36.13 -12.06 15.68
N THR A 144 37.04 -12.56 16.53
CA THR A 144 37.88 -13.72 16.20
C THR A 144 37.02 -14.97 15.97
N TYR A 145 36.04 -15.23 16.86
CA TYR A 145 35.10 -16.35 16.73
C TYR A 145 34.24 -16.26 15.45
N LEU A 146 33.69 -15.09 15.15
CA LEU A 146 32.88 -14.89 13.94
C LEU A 146 33.71 -15.13 12.66
N SER A 147 34.96 -14.67 12.64
CA SER A 147 35.89 -14.93 11.54
C SER A 147 36.11 -16.44 11.35
N PHE A 148 36.32 -17.18 12.44
CA PHE A 148 36.50 -18.63 12.42
C PHE A 148 35.23 -19.40 12.01
N ALA A 149 34.08 -19.08 12.59
CA ALA A 149 32.81 -19.75 12.30
C ALA A 149 32.36 -19.57 10.84
N THR A 150 32.63 -18.39 10.27
CA THR A 150 32.33 -18.10 8.85
C THR A 150 33.19 -18.96 7.92
N GLN A 151 34.43 -19.32 8.31
CA GLN A 151 35.30 -20.17 7.50
C GLN A 151 34.89 -21.66 7.54
N GLN A 152 34.46 -22.20 8.68
CA GLN A 152 33.97 -23.58 8.77
C GLN A 152 32.73 -23.82 7.90
N SER A 153 31.87 -22.82 7.73
CA SER A 153 30.69 -22.91 6.86
C SER A 153 31.04 -23.07 5.37
N LYS A 154 32.27 -22.76 4.96
CA LYS A 154 32.76 -22.87 3.58
C LYS A 154 33.39 -24.23 3.26
N THR A 155 33.67 -25.09 4.25
CA THR A 155 34.34 -26.39 4.06
C THR A 155 33.39 -27.59 4.09
N ALA A 156 32.08 -27.39 4.15
CA ALA A 156 31.11 -28.49 4.05
C ALA A 156 30.98 -28.99 2.59
N PRO A 157 31.07 -30.30 2.30
CA PRO A 157 31.00 -30.82 0.94
C PRO A 157 29.57 -30.77 0.37
N PRO A 158 29.37 -30.40 -0.90
CA PRO A 158 28.05 -30.37 -1.53
C PRO A 158 27.54 -31.80 -1.87
N ALA A 159 26.22 -31.99 -1.73
CA ALA A 159 25.52 -33.22 -2.13
C ALA A 159 25.62 -33.43 -3.67
N GLN A 160 25.84 -34.69 -4.07
CA GLN A 160 26.21 -35.12 -5.43
C GLN A 160 25.09 -34.92 -6.47
N ILE A 161 25.47 -34.39 -7.65
CA ILE A 161 24.69 -34.39 -8.90
C ILE A 161 25.48 -35.23 -9.90
N GLU A 162 24.81 -36.18 -10.56
CA GLU A 162 25.37 -37.01 -11.64
C GLU A 162 25.74 -36.21 -12.90
N LEU A 163 26.78 -36.70 -13.56
CA LEU A 163 27.62 -36.06 -14.58
C LEU A 163 26.97 -35.84 -15.95
N GLY A 164 27.37 -34.74 -16.60
CA GLY A 164 27.05 -34.43 -18.00
C GLY A 164 28.00 -33.39 -18.63
N ASN A 165 29.28 -33.75 -18.72
CA ASN A 165 30.41 -33.28 -19.56
C ASN A 165 30.86 -31.80 -19.69
N PRO A 166 32.19 -31.57 -19.85
CA PRO A 166 32.84 -30.27 -19.76
C PRO A 166 33.27 -29.70 -21.12
N ALA A 167 33.19 -28.39 -21.28
CA ALA A 167 34.17 -27.59 -22.02
C ALA A 167 33.94 -26.11 -21.72
N THR A 168 35.04 -25.36 -21.63
CA THR A 168 35.17 -23.91 -21.39
C THR A 168 34.87 -23.39 -19.98
N THR A 169 35.73 -23.75 -19.03
CA THR A 169 35.95 -22.94 -17.82
C THR A 169 37.45 -22.80 -17.59
N GLU A 170 38.03 -21.66 -17.95
CA GLU A 170 39.23 -21.15 -17.27
C GLU A 170 39.40 -19.65 -17.57
N GLN A 171 39.52 -18.85 -16.50
CA GLN A 171 39.94 -17.42 -16.38
C GLN A 171 39.02 -16.49 -15.56
N ARG A 172 38.13 -17.01 -14.71
CA ARG A 172 37.36 -16.18 -13.76
C ARG A 172 37.37 -16.68 -12.32
N THR A 173 38.53 -17.08 -11.78
CA THR A 173 38.59 -17.58 -10.39
C THR A 173 39.91 -17.30 -9.69
N VAL A 174 40.23 -16.03 -9.42
CA VAL A 174 41.08 -15.65 -8.26
C VAL A 174 40.71 -14.25 -7.75
N LYS A 175 40.41 -13.28 -8.63
CA LYS A 175 40.18 -11.87 -8.26
C LYS A 175 38.86 -11.60 -7.52
N ASP A 176 37.80 -12.34 -7.84
CA ASP A 176 36.46 -12.13 -7.25
C ASP A 176 36.35 -12.59 -5.78
N LYS A 177 37.09 -13.64 -5.40
CA LYS A 177 37.04 -14.18 -4.02
C LYS A 177 37.78 -13.30 -3.02
N SER A 178 38.81 -12.56 -3.45
CA SER A 178 39.48 -11.56 -2.61
C SER A 178 38.61 -10.31 -2.39
N ASP A 179 37.79 -9.93 -3.37
CA ASP A 179 36.92 -8.76 -3.28
C ASP A 179 35.67 -9.00 -2.43
N GLU A 180 35.07 -10.20 -2.47
CA GLU A 180 33.98 -10.57 -1.55
C GLU A 180 34.40 -10.62 -0.08
N THR A 181 35.62 -11.09 0.19
CA THR A 181 36.16 -11.16 1.56
C THR A 181 36.46 -9.76 2.10
N ARG A 182 36.99 -8.86 1.25
CA ARG A 182 37.11 -7.43 1.55
C ARG A 182 35.76 -6.75 1.79
N PHE A 183 34.72 -7.11 1.03
CA PHE A 183 33.39 -6.50 1.11
C PHE A 183 32.64 -6.88 2.39
N LEU A 184 32.71 -8.15 2.81
CA LEU A 184 32.11 -8.63 4.06
C LEU A 184 32.83 -8.09 5.31
N GLN A 185 34.16 -8.00 5.28
CA GLN A 185 34.94 -7.42 6.38
C GLN A 185 34.73 -5.90 6.51
N GLN A 186 34.60 -5.16 5.40
CA GLN A 186 34.26 -3.73 5.42
C GLN A 186 32.88 -3.47 6.05
N ARG A 187 31.87 -4.34 5.81
CA ARG A 187 30.54 -4.23 6.44
C ARG A 187 30.53 -4.53 7.94
N LEU A 188 31.45 -5.37 8.44
CA LEU A 188 31.64 -5.59 9.88
C LEU A 188 32.29 -4.37 10.55
N ILE A 189 33.22 -3.70 9.86
CA ILE A 189 33.78 -2.41 10.29
C ILE A 189 32.70 -1.32 10.32
N ASP A 190 31.80 -1.30 9.33
CA ASP A 190 30.67 -0.36 9.28
C ASP A 190 29.66 -0.59 10.41
N CYS A 191 29.41 -1.84 10.82
CA CYS A 191 28.63 -2.16 12.03
C CYS A 191 29.31 -1.68 13.32
N GLY A 192 30.64 -1.77 13.42
CA GLY A 192 31.40 -1.23 14.56
C GLY A 192 31.42 0.30 14.61
N MET A 193 31.42 0.98 13.45
CA MET A 193 31.37 2.45 13.34
C MET A 193 29.99 3.05 13.66
N GLN A 194 28.90 2.27 13.55
CA GLN A 194 27.53 2.75 13.83
C GLN A 194 27.32 3.14 15.30
N CYS A 195 28.00 2.50 16.26
CA CYS A 195 27.98 2.91 17.67
C CYS A 195 28.65 4.28 17.92
N GLY A 196 29.44 4.77 16.95
CA GLY A 196 30.26 5.97 17.06
C GLY A 196 29.57 7.28 16.65
N GLY A 197 28.76 7.25 15.60
CA GLY A 197 28.34 8.43 14.84
C GLY A 197 27.20 9.27 15.45
N THR A 198 26.45 8.76 16.42
CA THR A 198 25.16 9.35 16.81
C THR A 198 25.23 10.33 18.00
N ILE A 199 26.41 10.61 18.55
CA ILE A 199 26.53 11.38 19.81
C ILE A 199 26.63 12.90 19.61
N ALA A 200 26.98 13.38 18.41
CA ALA A 200 27.09 14.83 18.13
C ALA A 200 25.74 15.58 18.02
N LYS A 201 24.59 14.87 17.92
CA LYS A 201 23.27 15.49 17.75
C LYS A 201 22.51 15.82 19.04
N TYR A 202 23.00 15.41 20.21
CA TYR A 202 22.21 15.42 21.45
C TYR A 202 22.36 16.66 22.37
N SER A 203 23.16 17.66 21.98
CA SER A 203 23.31 18.91 22.76
C SER A 203 22.09 19.86 22.65
N ARG A 204 21.20 19.68 21.66
CA ARG A 204 20.11 20.64 21.35
C ARG A 204 18.69 20.24 21.79
N ILE A 205 18.47 19.07 22.41
CA ILE A 205 17.11 18.50 22.62
C ILE A 205 16.75 18.33 24.12
N VAL A 206 17.36 19.10 25.03
CA VAL A 206 16.98 19.08 26.45
C VAL A 206 16.50 20.46 26.88
N GLY A 207 15.30 20.81 26.39
CA GLY A 207 14.64 22.07 26.71
C GLY A 207 13.19 22.05 26.27
N GLY A 208 12.34 21.40 27.06
CA GLY A 208 10.88 21.51 26.94
C GLY A 208 10.21 20.29 26.31
N PHE A 209 9.78 19.35 27.15
CA PHE A 209 8.53 18.61 26.96
C PHE A 209 8.15 17.98 28.31
N ARG A 210 7.18 18.60 28.99
CA ARG A 210 6.42 18.02 30.10
C ARG A 210 4.99 17.82 29.58
N VAL A 211 4.61 16.59 29.24
CA VAL A 211 3.19 16.18 29.13
C VAL A 211 3.07 14.73 29.61
N ASN A 212 2.00 14.47 30.36
CA ASN A 212 1.67 13.29 31.14
C ASN A 212 1.87 11.93 30.44
N ILE A 213 2.67 11.05 31.05
CA ILE A 213 2.71 9.61 30.75
C ILE A 213 1.94 8.89 31.85
N ALA A 214 0.65 8.66 31.63
CA ALA A 214 -0.16 7.72 32.40
C ALA A 214 -1.35 7.26 31.55
N LYS A 215 -1.08 6.51 30.46
CA LYS A 215 -1.97 5.55 29.77
C LYS A 215 -1.41 5.20 28.38
N GLN A 216 -0.24 4.56 28.30
CA GLN A 216 0.17 3.83 27.10
C GLN A 216 1.01 2.62 27.53
N MET A 217 0.34 1.59 28.06
CA MET A 217 0.83 0.23 27.89
C MET A 217 0.42 -0.20 26.48
N THR A 218 1.30 -0.07 25.50
CA THR A 218 1.09 -0.63 24.16
C THR A 218 1.24 -2.14 24.23
N THR A 219 0.13 -2.85 24.18
CA THR A 219 0.06 -4.26 23.80
C THR A 219 0.77 -4.46 22.47
N ALA A 220 1.68 -5.43 22.38
CA ALA A 220 2.18 -5.90 21.09
C ALA A 220 0.97 -6.30 20.24
N VAL A 221 0.90 -5.79 19.00
CA VAL A 221 -0.17 -6.13 18.07
C VAL A 221 0.05 -7.58 17.65
N ASP A 222 -0.87 -8.46 18.05
CA ASP A 222 -0.89 -9.85 17.58
C ASP A 222 -1.27 -9.85 16.09
N ASP A 223 -0.30 -10.20 15.24
CA ASP A 223 -0.46 -10.37 13.79
C ASP A 223 -0.79 -11.85 13.43
N THR A 224 -1.04 -12.71 14.42
CA THR A 224 -1.37 -14.12 14.17
C THR A 224 -2.76 -14.22 13.56
N PRO A 225 -2.92 -14.76 12.33
CA PRO A 225 -4.23 -14.88 11.72
C PRO A 225 -5.05 -15.98 12.40
N HIS A 226 -6.26 -15.64 12.82
CA HIS A 226 -7.21 -16.48 13.57
C HIS A 226 -8.23 -17.17 12.66
N SER A 227 -8.41 -16.72 11.41
CA SER A 227 -9.27 -17.37 10.42
C SER A 227 -8.53 -17.76 9.12
N LYS A 228 -9.14 -18.63 8.29
CA LYS A 228 -8.62 -18.93 6.94
C LYS A 228 -8.63 -17.67 6.05
N TYR A 229 -9.64 -16.82 6.22
CA TYR A 229 -9.75 -15.55 5.51
C TYR A 229 -8.61 -14.61 5.88
N GLU A 230 -8.31 -14.42 7.17
CA GLU A 230 -7.20 -13.58 7.61
C GLU A 230 -5.84 -14.11 7.11
N LYS A 231 -5.67 -15.44 7.03
CA LYS A 231 -4.48 -16.05 6.42
C LYS A 231 -4.37 -15.73 4.93
N ALA A 232 -5.49 -15.80 4.20
CA ALA A 232 -5.55 -15.44 2.79
C ALA A 232 -5.20 -13.97 2.57
N VAL A 233 -5.81 -13.07 3.36
CA VAL A 233 -5.52 -11.61 3.30
C VAL A 233 -4.05 -11.33 3.64
N LEU A 234 -3.48 -11.97 4.66
CA LEU A 234 -2.07 -11.81 5.01
C LEU A 234 -1.13 -12.19 3.85
N LEU A 235 -1.37 -13.34 3.21
CA LEU A 235 -0.58 -13.79 2.06
C LEU A 235 -0.78 -12.89 0.84
N LEU A 236 -2.02 -12.50 0.56
CA LEU A 236 -2.37 -11.57 -0.51
C LEU A 236 -1.65 -10.22 -0.33
N ASN A 237 -1.65 -9.69 0.89
CA ASN A 237 -0.95 -8.46 1.23
C ASN A 237 0.56 -8.57 1.05
N GLY A 238 1.13 -9.78 1.14
CA GLY A 238 2.52 -10.08 0.77
C GLY A 238 2.82 -9.94 -0.72
N LEU A 239 1.80 -9.95 -1.59
CA LEU A 239 1.94 -9.72 -3.04
C LEU A 239 1.92 -8.23 -3.43
N GLN A 240 1.81 -7.31 -2.47
CA GLN A 240 1.92 -5.88 -2.74
C GLN A 240 3.36 -5.52 -3.12
N SER A 241 3.52 -4.78 -4.22
CA SER A 241 4.83 -4.24 -4.59
C SER A 241 5.25 -3.17 -3.59
N ASN A 242 6.47 -3.24 -3.07
CA ASN A 242 6.99 -2.19 -2.21
C ASN A 242 7.23 -0.89 -3.01
N ALA A 243 7.30 0.24 -2.29
CA ALA A 243 7.42 1.57 -2.90
C ALA A 243 8.63 1.71 -3.84
N GLU A 244 9.72 0.97 -3.58
CA GLU A 244 10.92 0.95 -4.43
C GLU A 244 10.69 0.24 -5.77
N VAL A 245 9.94 -0.87 -5.79
CA VAL A 245 9.55 -1.54 -7.04
C VAL A 245 8.59 -0.66 -7.84
N ILE A 246 7.64 0.02 -7.18
CA ILE A 246 6.76 1.00 -7.84
C ILE A 246 7.57 2.15 -8.45
N LYS A 247 8.62 2.63 -7.77
CA LYS A 247 9.51 3.66 -8.30
C LYS A 247 10.29 3.16 -9.52
N LYS A 248 10.84 1.95 -9.48
CA LYS A 248 11.53 1.33 -10.64
C LYS A 248 10.59 1.08 -11.82
N MET A 249 9.33 0.70 -11.58
CA MET A 249 8.31 0.57 -12.63
C MET A 249 8.02 1.91 -13.34
N ARG A 250 8.21 3.05 -12.67
CA ARG A 250 8.09 4.37 -13.31
C ARG A 250 9.26 4.67 -14.25
N GLU A 251 10.44 4.14 -13.94
CA GLU A 251 11.67 4.33 -14.73
C GLU A 251 11.73 3.39 -15.94
N GLN A 252 11.09 2.20 -15.87
CA GLN A 252 11.01 1.19 -16.95
C GLN A 252 9.59 1.03 -17.52
N ARG A 253 8.84 2.14 -17.56
CA ARG A 253 7.39 2.15 -17.79
C ARG A 253 6.94 1.35 -19.02
N ASP A 254 7.56 1.56 -20.17
CA ASP A 254 7.12 0.95 -21.43
C ASP A 254 7.36 -0.56 -21.46
N GLN A 255 8.48 -1.02 -20.93
CA GLN A 255 8.80 -2.45 -20.87
C GLN A 255 7.83 -3.18 -19.92
N VAL A 256 7.61 -2.65 -18.73
CA VAL A 256 6.71 -3.26 -17.73
C VAL A 256 5.26 -3.29 -18.21
N GLN A 257 4.80 -2.25 -18.91
CA GLN A 257 3.45 -2.20 -19.46
C GLN A 257 3.23 -3.23 -20.57
N ASN A 258 4.22 -3.42 -21.45
CA ASN A 258 4.13 -4.37 -22.56
C ASN A 258 4.15 -5.85 -22.10
N GLU A 259 4.83 -6.15 -20.98
CA GLU A 259 4.89 -7.52 -20.44
C GLU A 259 3.65 -7.90 -19.62
N ASN A 260 2.82 -6.94 -19.18
CA ASN A 260 1.74 -7.20 -18.22
C ASN A 260 0.65 -8.16 -18.74
N ILE A 261 0.23 -8.03 -20.00
CA ILE A 261 -0.75 -8.93 -20.63
C ILE A 261 -0.15 -10.31 -20.93
N PRO A 262 1.02 -10.44 -21.59
CA PRO A 262 1.68 -11.72 -21.78
C PRO A 262 1.88 -12.50 -20.47
N GLU A 263 2.30 -11.82 -19.41
CA GLU A 263 2.48 -12.42 -18.09
C GLU A 263 1.12 -12.87 -17.50
N SER A 264 0.07 -12.05 -17.63
CA SER A 264 -1.28 -12.44 -17.19
C SER A 264 -1.78 -13.70 -17.92
N ARG A 265 -1.52 -13.83 -19.23
CA ARG A 265 -1.85 -15.03 -20.01
C ARG A 265 -1.07 -16.26 -19.56
N ARG A 266 0.20 -16.10 -19.20
CA ARG A 266 1.00 -17.19 -18.65
C ARG A 266 0.37 -17.72 -17.35
N PHE A 267 -0.05 -16.84 -16.44
CA PHE A 267 -0.70 -17.27 -15.21
C PHE A 267 -2.09 -17.88 -15.45
N LEU A 268 -2.88 -17.36 -16.40
CA LEU A 268 -4.14 -18.00 -16.81
C LEU A 268 -3.92 -19.43 -17.32
N LYS A 269 -2.86 -19.63 -18.12
CA LYS A 269 -2.46 -20.97 -18.58
C LYS A 269 -2.08 -21.88 -17.40
N SER A 270 -1.31 -21.40 -16.42
CA SER A 270 -1.03 -22.15 -15.19
C SER A 270 -2.29 -22.50 -14.41
N LEU A 271 -3.35 -21.69 -14.51
CA LEU A 271 -4.65 -21.98 -13.89
C LEU A 271 -5.53 -22.93 -14.71
N ASN A 272 -5.10 -23.36 -15.90
CA ASN A 272 -5.89 -24.08 -16.90
C ASN A 272 -7.13 -23.29 -17.34
N ILE A 273 -7.01 -21.96 -17.43
CA ILE A 273 -8.06 -21.09 -17.98
C ILE A 273 -7.64 -20.71 -19.41
N SER A 274 -8.39 -21.18 -20.39
CA SER A 274 -8.19 -20.88 -21.80
C SER A 274 -8.88 -19.57 -22.22
N ASN A 275 -8.55 -19.07 -23.41
CA ASN A 275 -9.26 -17.93 -23.98
C ASN A 275 -10.74 -18.24 -24.24
N ASN A 276 -11.09 -19.50 -24.54
CA ASN A 276 -12.49 -19.90 -24.74
C ASN A 276 -13.28 -19.82 -23.43
N ASP A 277 -12.66 -20.22 -22.31
CA ASP A 277 -13.26 -20.06 -20.98
C ASP A 277 -13.50 -18.59 -20.69
N LEU A 278 -12.50 -17.72 -20.88
CA LEU A 278 -12.68 -16.28 -20.70
C LEU A 278 -13.77 -15.68 -21.59
N ASN A 279 -13.88 -16.14 -22.85
CA ASN A 279 -14.91 -15.66 -23.77
C ASN A 279 -16.32 -16.10 -23.33
N SER A 280 -16.47 -17.23 -22.63
CA SER A 280 -17.75 -17.70 -22.09
C SER A 280 -18.32 -16.83 -20.97
N LEU A 281 -17.52 -15.92 -20.40
CA LEU A 281 -17.94 -14.99 -19.36
C LEU A 281 -18.82 -13.83 -19.88
N ASN A 282 -19.02 -13.71 -21.19
CA ASN A 282 -19.85 -12.69 -21.83
C ASN A 282 -19.58 -11.27 -21.31
N VAL A 283 -18.31 -10.86 -21.33
CA VAL A 283 -17.83 -9.68 -20.58
C VAL A 283 -18.39 -8.36 -21.12
N ILE A 284 -18.81 -7.47 -20.21
CA ILE A 284 -18.92 -6.02 -20.42
C ILE A 284 -17.68 -5.37 -19.81
N HIS A 285 -16.80 -4.80 -20.64
CA HIS A 285 -15.51 -4.28 -20.17
C HIS A 285 -15.53 -2.76 -20.08
N VAL A 286 -15.29 -2.20 -18.89
CA VAL A 286 -15.46 -0.77 -18.62
C VAL A 286 -14.14 -0.13 -18.19
N SER A 287 -13.64 0.79 -19.01
CA SER A 287 -12.53 1.70 -18.67
C SER A 287 -13.05 3.12 -18.44
N GLY A 288 -12.17 4.03 -18.07
CA GLY A 288 -12.48 5.42 -17.77
C GLY A 288 -11.67 5.99 -16.62
N THR A 289 -11.75 7.31 -16.40
CA THR A 289 -11.08 7.96 -15.27
C THR A 289 -12.02 8.06 -14.08
N LYS A 290 -13.22 8.64 -14.28
CA LYS A 290 -14.26 8.77 -13.24
C LYS A 290 -15.56 8.10 -13.69
N GLY A 291 -16.28 7.52 -12.73
CA GLY A 291 -17.57 6.87 -12.99
C GLY A 291 -17.52 5.38 -13.35
N LYS A 292 -16.34 4.75 -13.44
CA LYS A 292 -16.20 3.30 -13.73
C LYS A 292 -17.02 2.43 -12.78
N GLY A 293 -16.69 2.43 -11.48
CA GLY A 293 -17.43 1.67 -10.47
C GLY A 293 -18.94 1.94 -10.45
N SER A 294 -19.38 3.21 -10.54
CA SER A 294 -20.81 3.56 -10.60
C SER A 294 -21.50 3.05 -11.87
N THR A 295 -20.86 3.18 -13.03
CA THR A 295 -21.37 2.65 -14.30
C THR A 295 -21.49 1.12 -14.21
N CYS A 296 -20.46 0.44 -13.70
CA CYS A 296 -20.49 -1.01 -13.49
C CYS A 296 -21.60 -1.43 -12.51
N ALA A 297 -21.83 -0.66 -11.44
CA ALA A 297 -22.90 -0.91 -10.48
C ALA A 297 -24.30 -0.78 -11.11
N PHE A 298 -24.53 0.25 -11.93
CA PHE A 298 -25.78 0.40 -12.67
C PHE A 298 -26.00 -0.75 -13.67
N ILE A 299 -24.96 -1.13 -14.42
CA ILE A 299 -25.05 -2.27 -15.36
C ILE A 299 -25.37 -3.56 -14.61
N GLU A 300 -24.66 -3.83 -13.51
CA GLU A 300 -24.85 -5.02 -12.69
C GLU A 300 -26.28 -5.08 -12.15
N GLN A 301 -26.78 -3.98 -11.57
CA GLN A 301 -28.14 -3.89 -11.03
C GLN A 301 -29.19 -4.11 -12.13
N ILE A 302 -29.05 -3.46 -13.29
CA ILE A 302 -29.95 -3.62 -14.43
C ILE A 302 -30.00 -5.07 -14.90
N LEU A 303 -28.84 -5.70 -15.10
CA LEU A 303 -28.77 -7.07 -15.63
C LEU A 303 -29.18 -8.12 -14.59
N ARG A 304 -28.93 -7.87 -13.31
CA ARG A 304 -29.38 -8.73 -12.22
C ARG A 304 -30.90 -8.70 -12.06
N ASP A 305 -31.51 -7.52 -12.07
CA ASP A 305 -32.97 -7.36 -12.01
C ASP A 305 -33.65 -7.90 -13.27
N PHE A 306 -32.90 -8.04 -14.36
CA PHE A 306 -33.31 -8.74 -15.56
C PHE A 306 -33.32 -10.27 -15.42
N GLY A 307 -32.85 -10.81 -14.29
CA GLY A 307 -32.83 -12.23 -13.98
C GLY A 307 -31.54 -12.97 -14.35
N LEU A 308 -30.45 -12.24 -14.67
CA LEU A 308 -29.16 -12.84 -15.01
C LEU A 308 -28.30 -13.06 -13.75
N LYS A 309 -27.52 -14.14 -13.74
CA LYS A 309 -26.47 -14.35 -12.74
C LYS A 309 -25.26 -13.48 -13.07
N THR A 310 -25.10 -12.39 -12.34
CA THR A 310 -24.05 -11.38 -12.59
C THR A 310 -22.77 -11.70 -11.82
N GLY A 311 -21.63 -11.50 -12.47
CA GLY A 311 -20.32 -11.34 -11.84
C GLY A 311 -19.85 -9.90 -11.99
N LEU A 312 -19.38 -9.27 -10.93
CA LEU A 312 -18.86 -7.90 -10.97
C LEU A 312 -17.46 -7.85 -10.35
N TYR A 313 -16.49 -7.36 -11.13
CA TYR A 313 -15.13 -7.10 -10.67
C TYR A 313 -14.84 -5.60 -10.64
N THR A 314 -14.46 -5.07 -9.48
CA THR A 314 -14.22 -3.64 -9.25
C THR A 314 -12.94 -3.34 -8.49
N SER A 315 -12.48 -2.09 -8.57
CA SER A 315 -11.33 -1.63 -7.82
C SER A 315 -11.30 -0.12 -7.55
N PRO A 316 -10.70 0.33 -6.43
CA PRO A 316 -10.30 -0.47 -5.27
C PRO A 316 -11.51 -0.93 -4.42
N HIS A 317 -11.27 -1.71 -3.37
CA HIS A 317 -12.25 -1.92 -2.30
C HIS A 317 -12.23 -0.75 -1.30
N LEU A 318 -13.29 -0.61 -0.51
CA LEU A 318 -13.38 0.36 0.58
C LEU A 318 -12.99 -0.25 1.92
N ILE A 319 -13.67 -1.32 2.35
CA ILE A 319 -13.47 -1.91 3.67
C ILE A 319 -12.77 -3.27 3.53
N HIS A 320 -13.36 -4.18 2.74
CA HIS A 320 -12.93 -5.58 2.63
C HIS A 320 -12.52 -5.95 1.19
N VAL A 321 -11.47 -6.76 1.04
CA VAL A 321 -10.96 -7.13 -0.30
C VAL A 321 -11.98 -7.91 -1.14
N ARG A 322 -12.87 -8.64 -0.48
CA ARG A 322 -13.99 -9.39 -1.08
C ARG A 322 -14.92 -8.50 -1.91
N GLU A 323 -15.02 -7.20 -1.60
CA GLU A 323 -15.85 -6.25 -2.36
C GLU A 323 -15.48 -6.19 -3.84
N ARG A 324 -14.24 -6.53 -4.18
CA ARG A 324 -13.75 -6.56 -5.56
C ARG A 324 -14.35 -7.68 -6.39
N ILE A 325 -14.89 -8.73 -5.77
CA ILE A 325 -15.45 -9.89 -6.47
C ILE A 325 -16.87 -10.09 -5.95
N ARG A 326 -17.86 -9.68 -6.74
CA ARG A 326 -19.28 -9.78 -6.39
C ARG A 326 -20.01 -10.76 -7.30
N ILE A 327 -20.92 -11.52 -6.71
CA ILE A 327 -21.89 -12.37 -7.41
C ILE A 327 -23.28 -11.91 -7.03
N ASN A 328 -24.13 -11.61 -8.02
CA ASN A 328 -25.50 -11.13 -7.81
C ASN A 328 -25.57 -9.94 -6.82
N GLY A 329 -24.75 -8.91 -7.06
CA GLY A 329 -24.70 -7.70 -6.25
C GLY A 329 -23.96 -7.83 -4.91
N ALA A 330 -23.69 -9.04 -4.42
CA ALA A 330 -23.09 -9.27 -3.10
C ALA A 330 -21.60 -9.67 -3.19
N PRO A 331 -20.71 -9.13 -2.32
CA PRO A 331 -19.35 -9.65 -2.19
C PRO A 331 -19.35 -11.15 -1.85
N ILE A 332 -18.39 -11.91 -2.39
CA ILE A 332 -18.24 -13.31 -2.00
C ILE A 332 -17.97 -13.47 -0.49
N SER A 333 -18.44 -14.56 0.10
CA SER A 333 -18.28 -14.81 1.55
C SER A 333 -16.79 -14.94 1.94
N GLU A 334 -16.47 -14.78 3.23
CA GLU A 334 -15.09 -14.96 3.70
C GLU A 334 -14.58 -16.38 3.45
N GLU A 335 -15.46 -17.38 3.58
CA GLU A 335 -15.18 -18.78 3.31
C GLU A 335 -14.89 -19.01 1.83
N SER A 336 -15.78 -18.51 0.95
CA SER A 336 -15.62 -18.63 -0.50
C SER A 336 -14.36 -17.90 -0.98
N PHE A 337 -14.09 -16.71 -0.44
CA PHE A 337 -12.87 -15.95 -0.72
C PHE A 337 -11.64 -16.76 -0.32
N ALA A 338 -11.58 -17.28 0.90
CA ALA A 338 -10.43 -18.03 1.38
C ALA A 338 -10.20 -19.31 0.57
N GLU A 339 -11.27 -20.04 0.25
CA GLU A 339 -11.21 -21.25 -0.57
C GLU A 339 -10.64 -20.95 -1.96
N GLN A 340 -11.23 -19.97 -2.67
CA GLN A 340 -10.79 -19.62 -4.02
C GLN A 340 -9.38 -19.01 -4.00
N PHE A 341 -9.04 -18.24 -2.97
CA PHE A 341 -7.69 -17.70 -2.78
C PHE A 341 -6.66 -18.82 -2.69
N PHE A 342 -6.83 -19.78 -1.78
CA PHE A 342 -5.86 -20.85 -1.59
C PHE A 342 -5.76 -21.77 -2.80
N PHE A 343 -6.88 -22.03 -3.49
CA PHE A 343 -6.86 -22.77 -4.75
C PHE A 343 -5.96 -22.09 -5.79
N VAL A 344 -6.21 -20.80 -6.09
CA VAL A 344 -5.45 -20.03 -7.08
C VAL A 344 -4.00 -19.85 -6.63
N TYR A 345 -3.77 -19.49 -5.37
CA TYR A 345 -2.45 -19.24 -4.81
C TYR A 345 -1.55 -20.47 -4.87
N ASN A 346 -2.03 -21.63 -4.42
CA ASN A 346 -1.24 -22.85 -4.42
C ASN A 346 -0.95 -23.32 -5.85
N LYS A 347 -1.95 -23.31 -6.73
CA LYS A 347 -1.77 -23.69 -8.14
C LYS A 347 -0.74 -22.82 -8.85
N LEU A 348 -0.79 -21.50 -8.66
CA LEU A 348 0.20 -20.59 -9.24
C LEU A 348 1.60 -20.80 -8.66
N LYS A 349 1.70 -21.04 -7.35
CA LYS A 349 2.97 -21.27 -6.66
C LYS A 349 3.66 -22.56 -7.12
N GLU A 350 2.90 -23.64 -7.28
CA GLU A 350 3.39 -24.93 -7.78
C GLU A 350 3.93 -24.81 -9.21
N GLU A 351 3.19 -24.13 -10.09
CA GLU A 351 3.51 -24.01 -11.52
C GLU A 351 4.61 -22.98 -11.83
N ASN A 352 4.83 -21.98 -10.96
CA ASN A 352 5.70 -20.83 -11.29
C ASN A 352 6.98 -20.71 -10.44
N LYS A 353 7.31 -21.73 -9.62
CA LYS A 353 8.54 -21.97 -8.84
C LYS A 353 9.10 -20.85 -7.95
N ASP A 354 8.73 -19.58 -8.13
CA ASP A 354 8.94 -18.40 -7.27
C ASP A 354 8.34 -17.09 -7.86
N SER A 355 7.83 -17.10 -9.10
CA SER A 355 7.22 -15.92 -9.73
C SER A 355 5.71 -15.86 -9.46
N MET A 356 5.31 -15.10 -8.44
CA MET A 356 3.90 -14.85 -8.13
C MET A 356 3.41 -13.55 -8.77
N PRO A 357 2.16 -13.50 -9.29
CA PRO A 357 1.59 -12.26 -9.80
C PRO A 357 1.46 -11.22 -8.68
N ALA A 358 1.69 -9.96 -9.01
CA ALA A 358 1.45 -8.84 -8.11
C ALA A 358 -0.02 -8.76 -7.68
N TYR A 359 -0.28 -8.14 -6.52
CA TYR A 359 -1.58 -8.04 -5.84
C TYR A 359 -2.79 -7.87 -6.78
N PHE A 360 -2.77 -6.86 -7.66
CA PHE A 360 -3.92 -6.57 -8.54
C PHE A 360 -4.13 -7.64 -9.62
N LYS A 361 -3.03 -8.17 -10.18
CA LYS A 361 -3.08 -9.25 -11.18
C LYS A 361 -3.57 -10.53 -10.54
N PHE A 362 -3.11 -10.87 -9.34
CA PHE A 362 -3.58 -12.03 -8.58
C PHE A 362 -5.10 -11.98 -8.39
N LEU A 363 -5.64 -10.85 -7.91
CA LEU A 363 -7.09 -10.70 -7.71
C LEU A 363 -7.88 -10.77 -9.01
N THR A 364 -7.34 -10.26 -10.12
CA THR A 364 -7.98 -10.36 -11.44
C THR A 364 -8.06 -11.82 -11.90
N LEU A 365 -6.99 -12.58 -11.75
CA LEU A 365 -6.96 -14.03 -12.06
C LEU A 365 -7.94 -14.81 -11.17
N MET A 366 -7.98 -14.49 -9.87
CA MET A 366 -8.92 -15.09 -8.93
C MET A 366 -10.38 -14.75 -9.30
N ALA A 367 -10.67 -13.52 -9.71
CA ALA A 367 -12.00 -13.12 -10.15
C ALA A 367 -12.47 -13.94 -11.37
N PHE A 368 -11.62 -14.12 -12.38
CA PHE A 368 -11.96 -14.98 -13.53
C PHE A 368 -12.23 -16.42 -13.10
N HIS A 369 -11.41 -16.98 -12.22
CA HIS A 369 -11.65 -18.32 -11.68
C HIS A 369 -13.01 -18.42 -10.96
N VAL A 370 -13.33 -17.45 -10.10
CA VAL A 370 -14.61 -17.38 -9.38
C VAL A 370 -15.78 -17.32 -10.36
N PHE A 371 -15.75 -16.42 -11.34
CA PHE A 371 -16.87 -16.25 -12.28
C PHE A 371 -17.11 -17.49 -13.15
N LEU A 372 -16.03 -18.16 -13.59
CA LEU A 372 -16.14 -19.43 -14.32
C LEU A 372 -16.73 -20.53 -13.44
N LYS A 373 -16.28 -20.66 -12.19
CA LYS A 373 -16.80 -21.65 -11.23
C LYS A 373 -18.26 -21.40 -10.90
N GLU A 374 -18.63 -20.13 -10.73
CA GLU A 374 -20.00 -19.70 -10.46
C GLU A 374 -20.90 -19.76 -11.70
N LYS A 375 -20.36 -19.96 -12.91
CA LYS A 375 -21.10 -20.00 -14.17
C LYS A 375 -21.99 -18.76 -14.33
N THR A 376 -21.39 -17.58 -14.15
CA THR A 376 -22.09 -16.30 -14.34
C THR A 376 -22.53 -16.13 -15.79
N ASP A 377 -23.73 -15.60 -16.02
CA ASP A 377 -24.26 -15.32 -17.35
C ASP A 377 -23.57 -14.11 -17.98
N VAL A 378 -23.18 -13.14 -17.15
CA VAL A 378 -22.51 -11.90 -17.54
C VAL A 378 -21.47 -11.50 -16.50
N VAL A 379 -20.30 -11.07 -16.98
CA VAL A 379 -19.27 -10.43 -16.14
C VAL A 379 -19.12 -8.97 -16.50
N ILE A 380 -19.33 -8.09 -15.52
CA ILE A 380 -19.04 -6.66 -15.61
C ILE A 380 -17.63 -6.45 -15.05
N LEU A 381 -16.70 -6.05 -15.92
CA LEU A 381 -15.28 -5.98 -15.62
C LEU A 381 -14.80 -4.53 -15.60
N GLU A 382 -14.48 -3.99 -14.42
CA GLU A 382 -13.83 -2.68 -14.29
C GLU A 382 -12.33 -2.80 -14.54
N VAL A 383 -11.80 -1.93 -15.41
CA VAL A 383 -10.36 -1.74 -15.60
C VAL A 383 -9.74 -1.08 -14.37
N GLY A 384 -8.58 -1.58 -13.93
CA GLY A 384 -7.80 -0.96 -12.86
C GLY A 384 -7.22 0.39 -13.28
N ILE A 385 -6.12 0.37 -14.02
CA ILE A 385 -5.41 1.60 -14.46
C ILE A 385 -5.17 1.53 -15.97
N GLY A 386 -5.46 2.64 -16.66
CA GLY A 386 -5.27 2.72 -18.11
C GLY A 386 -6.36 1.98 -18.88
N GLY A 387 -5.99 0.86 -19.52
CA GLY A 387 -6.83 0.04 -20.39
C GLY A 387 -5.98 -0.90 -21.25
N GLU A 388 -5.21 -0.34 -22.20
CA GLU A 388 -4.38 -1.10 -23.16
C GLU A 388 -3.52 -2.18 -22.51
N HIS A 389 -2.84 -1.83 -21.42
CA HIS A 389 -1.90 -2.72 -20.72
C HIS A 389 -2.44 -3.26 -19.40
N ASP A 390 -3.72 -3.02 -19.08
CA ASP A 390 -4.30 -3.51 -17.83
C ASP A 390 -4.47 -5.04 -17.88
N CYS A 391 -4.28 -5.73 -16.76
CA CYS A 391 -4.38 -7.19 -16.73
C CYS A 391 -5.82 -7.71 -17.00
N THR A 392 -6.84 -6.86 -16.87
CA THR A 392 -8.20 -7.17 -17.30
C THR A 392 -8.34 -7.22 -18.83
N ASN A 393 -7.43 -6.59 -19.58
CA ASN A 393 -7.45 -6.53 -21.05
C ASN A 393 -6.97 -7.81 -21.75
N VAL A 394 -6.79 -8.89 -20.98
CA VAL A 394 -6.64 -10.27 -21.50
C VAL A 394 -7.90 -10.75 -22.23
N ILE A 395 -9.06 -10.17 -21.94
CA ILE A 395 -10.34 -10.49 -22.60
C ILE A 395 -10.28 -10.11 -24.09
N GLU A 396 -10.31 -11.09 -24.98
CA GLU A 396 -10.21 -10.87 -26.43
C GLU A 396 -11.55 -10.54 -27.09
N LYS A 397 -12.64 -11.11 -26.58
CA LYS A 397 -13.99 -10.98 -27.15
C LYS A 397 -15.00 -10.51 -26.09
N PRO A 398 -14.89 -9.27 -25.59
CA PRO A 398 -15.98 -8.69 -24.80
C PRO A 398 -17.22 -8.55 -25.68
N VAL A 399 -18.41 -8.62 -25.09
CA VAL A 399 -19.68 -8.42 -25.79
C VAL A 399 -19.82 -6.96 -26.22
N THR A 400 -19.45 -6.06 -25.31
CA THR A 400 -19.44 -4.60 -25.50
C THR A 400 -18.40 -3.95 -24.57
N CYS A 401 -17.90 -2.78 -24.95
CA CYS A 401 -16.91 -2.02 -24.18
C CYS A 401 -17.43 -0.61 -23.81
N GLY A 402 -17.14 -0.16 -22.59
CA GLY A 402 -17.50 1.16 -22.08
C GLY A 402 -16.29 2.02 -21.76
N ILE A 403 -16.31 3.30 -22.11
CA ILE A 403 -15.32 4.29 -21.65
C ILE A 403 -16.06 5.39 -20.89
N THR A 404 -15.97 5.38 -19.57
CA THR A 404 -16.54 6.44 -18.73
C THR A 404 -15.72 7.72 -18.85
N THR A 405 -16.22 8.80 -18.23
CA THR A 405 -15.61 10.14 -18.22
C THR A 405 -14.09 10.12 -18.09
N LEU A 406 -13.43 10.79 -19.02
CA LEU A 406 -11.99 11.02 -19.02
C LEU A 406 -11.63 12.29 -18.23
N ASP A 407 -10.55 12.20 -17.49
CA ASP A 407 -10.00 13.27 -16.65
C ASP A 407 -8.49 13.00 -16.44
N HIS A 408 -7.74 14.03 -16.06
CA HIS A 408 -6.31 13.92 -15.78
C HIS A 408 -6.09 13.17 -14.47
N ASP A 409 -5.74 11.90 -14.58
CA ASP A 409 -5.52 11.02 -13.44
C ASP A 409 -4.46 9.98 -13.75
N HIS A 410 -3.70 9.56 -12.73
CA HIS A 410 -2.55 8.67 -12.87
C HIS A 410 -1.56 9.13 -13.96
N THR A 411 -1.32 10.44 -14.08
CA THR A 411 -0.50 11.01 -15.16
C THR A 411 0.95 10.53 -15.17
N SER A 412 1.45 10.08 -14.01
CA SER A 412 2.75 9.39 -13.90
C SER A 412 2.80 8.05 -14.66
N ILE A 413 1.65 7.38 -14.83
CA ILE A 413 1.50 6.07 -15.48
C ILE A 413 0.87 6.17 -16.88
N LEU A 414 0.08 7.21 -17.15
CA LEU A 414 -0.69 7.34 -18.40
C LEU A 414 -0.24 8.53 -19.28
N GLY A 415 0.68 9.38 -18.78
CA GLY A 415 1.08 10.62 -19.44
C GLY A 415 0.27 11.82 -18.95
N GLN A 416 0.76 13.03 -19.25
CA GLN A 416 0.12 14.29 -18.80
C GLN A 416 -1.06 14.68 -19.70
N GLU A 417 -1.02 14.31 -20.98
CA GLU A 417 -2.00 14.71 -21.98
C GLU A 417 -3.26 13.85 -21.93
N LEU A 418 -4.43 14.49 -22.02
CA LEU A 418 -5.72 13.80 -22.04
C LEU A 418 -5.86 12.86 -23.25
N THR A 419 -5.20 13.19 -24.37
CA THR A 419 -5.11 12.33 -25.57
C THR A 419 -4.37 11.03 -25.29
N GLY A 420 -3.28 11.06 -24.51
CA GLY A 420 -2.56 9.87 -24.07
C GLY A 420 -3.40 9.02 -23.11
N ILE A 421 -4.15 9.66 -22.21
CA ILE A 421 -5.11 8.97 -21.33
C ILE A 421 -6.20 8.30 -22.18
N ALA A 422 -6.78 9.01 -23.14
CA ALA A 422 -7.80 8.48 -24.06
C ALA A 422 -7.27 7.27 -24.85
N TRP A 423 -6.02 7.33 -25.34
CA TRP A 423 -5.38 6.23 -26.06
C TRP A 423 -5.31 4.96 -25.20
N HIS A 424 -4.82 5.10 -23.96
CA HIS A 424 -4.74 3.98 -23.03
C HIS A 424 -6.13 3.43 -22.70
N LYS A 425 -7.13 4.29 -22.47
CA LYS A 425 -8.49 3.89 -22.07
C LYS A 425 -9.22 3.17 -23.20
N ALA A 426 -9.07 3.66 -24.44
CA ALA A 426 -9.58 3.04 -25.65
C ALA A 426 -8.83 1.76 -26.05
N GLY A 427 -7.78 1.36 -25.32
CA GLY A 427 -7.09 0.09 -25.55
C GLY A 427 -7.92 -1.16 -25.24
N ILE A 428 -9.05 -1.00 -24.55
CA ILE A 428 -10.01 -2.09 -24.32
C ILE A 428 -10.92 -2.36 -25.52
N LEU A 429 -10.92 -1.50 -26.54
CA LEU A 429 -11.72 -1.69 -27.75
C LEU A 429 -11.26 -2.94 -28.48
N LYS A 430 -12.21 -3.82 -28.83
CA LYS A 430 -11.95 -5.07 -29.55
C LYS A 430 -12.83 -5.16 -30.78
N LYS A 431 -12.30 -5.86 -31.79
CA LYS A 431 -13.01 -6.13 -33.05
C LYS A 431 -14.36 -6.79 -32.77
N ASN A 432 -15.39 -6.39 -33.52
CA ASN A 432 -16.77 -6.88 -33.41
C ASN A 432 -17.48 -6.57 -32.06
N ALA A 433 -16.86 -5.83 -31.14
CA ALA A 433 -17.48 -5.39 -29.89
C ALA A 433 -17.85 -3.91 -30.00
N VAL A 434 -19.14 -3.61 -30.19
CA VAL A 434 -19.62 -2.22 -30.18
C VAL A 434 -19.19 -1.57 -28.87
N ALA A 435 -18.70 -0.35 -28.96
CA ALA A 435 -18.24 0.39 -27.81
C ALA A 435 -19.00 1.69 -27.63
N VAL A 436 -19.13 2.11 -26.39
CA VAL A 436 -19.81 3.35 -26.01
C VAL A 436 -18.89 4.16 -25.11
N PHE A 437 -18.77 5.46 -25.34
CA PHE A 437 -18.02 6.36 -24.47
C PHE A 437 -18.91 7.49 -23.94
N SER A 438 -18.65 7.94 -22.71
CA SER A 438 -19.28 9.15 -22.18
C SER A 438 -18.75 10.39 -22.93
N PRO A 439 -19.58 11.44 -23.11
CA PRO A 439 -19.19 12.70 -23.71
C PRO A 439 -17.85 13.23 -23.18
N THR A 440 -16.99 13.70 -24.08
CA THR A 440 -15.63 14.16 -23.78
C THR A 440 -15.22 15.30 -24.72
N VAL A 441 -14.05 15.89 -24.51
CA VAL A 441 -13.54 16.94 -25.41
C VAL A 441 -13.10 16.35 -26.75
N GLU A 442 -13.23 17.15 -27.82
CA GLU A 442 -12.97 16.74 -29.21
C GLU A 442 -11.60 16.04 -29.40
N ALA A 443 -10.55 16.56 -28.76
CA ALA A 443 -9.21 15.97 -28.84
C ALA A 443 -9.15 14.53 -28.31
N ALA A 444 -9.86 14.23 -27.22
CA ALA A 444 -9.93 12.89 -26.65
C ALA A 444 -10.85 11.99 -27.46
N GLU A 445 -11.98 12.51 -27.94
CA GLU A 445 -12.91 11.81 -28.83
C GLU A 445 -12.21 11.36 -30.11
N LYS A 446 -11.45 12.24 -30.76
CA LYS A 446 -10.67 11.92 -31.96
C LYS A 446 -9.77 10.71 -31.76
N VAL A 447 -9.09 10.64 -30.60
CA VAL A 447 -8.26 9.48 -30.24
C VAL A 447 -9.10 8.23 -30.06
N ILE A 448 -10.24 8.29 -29.37
CA ILE A 448 -11.14 7.13 -29.20
C ILE A 448 -11.61 6.61 -30.56
N ARG A 449 -12.02 7.49 -31.48
CA ARG A 449 -12.47 7.12 -32.83
C ARG A 449 -11.33 6.55 -33.68
N GLN A 450 -10.14 7.12 -33.60
CA GLN A 450 -8.95 6.58 -34.26
C GLN A 450 -8.66 5.16 -33.77
N ARG A 451 -8.68 4.93 -32.45
CA ARG A 451 -8.49 3.60 -31.85
C ARG A 451 -9.57 2.62 -32.28
N SER A 452 -10.81 3.07 -32.40
CA SER A 452 -11.90 2.26 -32.92
C SER A 452 -11.65 1.80 -34.36
N ALA A 453 -11.16 2.70 -35.22
CA ALA A 453 -10.79 2.38 -36.60
C ALA A 453 -9.61 1.38 -36.66
N GLU A 454 -8.55 1.61 -35.86
CA GLU A 454 -7.41 0.69 -35.73
C GLU A 454 -7.81 -0.72 -35.26
N ARG A 455 -8.89 -0.82 -34.48
CA ARG A 455 -9.41 -2.08 -33.91
C ARG A 455 -10.58 -2.66 -34.71
N GLU A 456 -10.93 -2.07 -35.85
CA GLU A 456 -12.04 -2.49 -36.71
C GLU A 456 -13.33 -2.69 -35.92
N THR A 457 -13.69 -1.72 -35.08
CA THR A 457 -14.92 -1.75 -34.30
C THR A 457 -15.71 -0.45 -34.41
N THR A 458 -16.98 -0.52 -34.03
CA THR A 458 -17.88 0.63 -33.94
C THR A 458 -17.77 1.25 -32.55
N VAL A 459 -17.59 2.57 -32.50
CA VAL A 459 -17.66 3.34 -31.26
C VAL A 459 -18.65 4.50 -31.43
N VAL A 460 -19.49 4.67 -30.42
CA VAL A 460 -20.52 5.72 -30.38
C VAL A 460 -20.47 6.47 -29.06
N GLU A 461 -20.90 7.72 -29.06
CA GLU A 461 -21.06 8.49 -27.83
C GLU A 461 -22.36 8.10 -27.14
N ALA A 462 -22.36 8.02 -25.81
CA ALA A 462 -23.58 7.83 -25.04
C ALA A 462 -24.45 9.10 -25.14
N PRO A 463 -25.74 8.99 -25.51
CA PRO A 463 -26.59 10.16 -25.65
C PRO A 463 -26.87 10.81 -24.28
N PRO A 464 -27.30 12.08 -24.24
CA PRO A 464 -27.79 12.70 -23.00
C PRO A 464 -29.03 11.96 -22.47
N LEU A 465 -29.33 12.04 -21.16
CA LEU A 465 -30.46 11.31 -20.57
C LEU A 465 -31.82 11.77 -21.12
N GLU A 466 -31.88 13.01 -21.60
CA GLU A 466 -33.03 13.64 -22.23
C GLU A 466 -33.39 12.98 -23.57
N ALA A 467 -32.46 12.25 -24.20
CA ALA A 467 -32.74 11.50 -25.42
C ALA A 467 -33.55 10.22 -25.15
N TYR A 468 -33.63 9.76 -23.90
CA TYR A 468 -34.38 8.56 -23.52
C TYR A 468 -35.83 8.90 -23.20
N GLN A 469 -36.71 7.95 -23.50
CA GLN A 469 -38.13 8.07 -23.16
C GLN A 469 -38.38 7.29 -21.88
N TRP A 470 -38.72 8.03 -20.83
CA TRP A 470 -38.91 7.49 -19.49
C TRP A 470 -40.39 7.22 -19.21
N PRO A 471 -40.75 6.08 -18.60
CA PRO A 471 -42.12 5.80 -18.22
C PRO A 471 -42.59 6.63 -17.01
N ARG A 472 -41.65 7.22 -16.26
CA ARG A 472 -41.85 8.04 -15.06
C ARG A 472 -40.60 8.87 -14.78
N ASP A 473 -40.67 9.81 -13.83
CA ASP A 473 -39.48 10.47 -13.32
C ASP A 473 -38.57 9.46 -12.62
N VAL A 474 -37.28 9.49 -12.95
CA VAL A 474 -36.26 8.58 -12.43
C VAL A 474 -35.14 9.39 -11.81
N THR A 475 -34.80 9.05 -10.57
CA THR A 475 -33.62 9.59 -9.89
C THR A 475 -32.57 8.49 -9.74
N ALA A 476 -31.30 8.82 -9.88
CA ALA A 476 -30.24 7.84 -9.64
C ALA A 476 -30.23 7.41 -8.16
N GLY A 477 -30.15 6.11 -7.89
CA GLY A 477 -29.93 5.57 -6.53
C GLY A 477 -28.57 5.98 -5.94
N ILE A 478 -27.61 6.31 -6.81
CA ILE A 478 -26.36 6.97 -6.46
C ILE A 478 -26.54 8.47 -6.71
N ALA A 479 -26.37 9.30 -5.67
CA ALA A 479 -26.60 10.73 -5.78
C ALA A 479 -25.51 11.46 -6.62
N GLY A 480 -25.85 12.67 -7.07
CA GLY A 480 -24.95 13.59 -7.76
C GLY A 480 -25.23 13.69 -9.26
N ARG A 481 -25.20 14.92 -9.79
CA ARG A 481 -25.54 15.22 -11.21
C ARG A 481 -24.67 14.48 -12.22
N HIS A 482 -23.41 14.25 -11.87
CA HIS A 482 -22.45 13.52 -12.71
C HIS A 482 -22.87 12.05 -12.95
N GLN A 483 -23.77 11.49 -12.14
CA GLN A 483 -24.30 10.14 -12.34
C GLN A 483 -25.17 10.03 -13.59
N ALA A 484 -25.67 11.14 -14.13
CA ALA A 484 -26.42 11.13 -15.38
C ALA A 484 -25.63 10.50 -16.55
N LEU A 485 -24.34 10.84 -16.65
CA LEU A 485 -23.44 10.28 -17.66
C LEU A 485 -23.19 8.78 -17.43
N ASN A 486 -23.08 8.37 -16.16
CA ASN A 486 -22.87 6.96 -15.79
C ASN A 486 -24.12 6.12 -16.07
N MET A 487 -25.32 6.65 -15.79
CA MET A 487 -26.59 6.00 -16.10
C MET A 487 -26.79 5.85 -17.60
N SER A 488 -26.54 6.90 -18.39
CA SER A 488 -26.68 6.80 -19.85
C SER A 488 -25.73 5.76 -20.43
N LEU A 489 -24.46 5.76 -20.00
CA LEU A 489 -23.50 4.76 -20.44
C LEU A 489 -23.91 3.34 -20.03
N ALA A 490 -24.41 3.15 -18.79
CA ALA A 490 -24.92 1.87 -18.32
C ALA A 490 -26.12 1.38 -19.15
N LEU A 491 -27.09 2.25 -19.44
CA LEU A 491 -28.26 1.93 -20.27
C LEU A 491 -27.85 1.46 -21.67
N GLN A 492 -26.90 2.14 -22.32
CA GLN A 492 -26.42 1.73 -23.64
C GLN A 492 -25.72 0.37 -23.56
N LEU A 493 -24.79 0.19 -22.62
CA LEU A 493 -24.01 -1.05 -22.50
C LEU A 493 -24.90 -2.26 -22.16
N SER A 494 -25.84 -2.11 -21.23
CA SER A 494 -26.83 -3.15 -20.90
C SER A 494 -27.70 -3.49 -22.10
N ARG A 495 -28.15 -2.49 -22.88
CA ARG A 495 -28.97 -2.71 -24.07
C ARG A 495 -28.23 -3.46 -25.18
N ILE A 496 -26.98 -3.07 -25.46
CA ILE A 496 -26.10 -3.75 -26.45
C ILE A 496 -25.85 -5.19 -26.02
N TRP A 497 -25.55 -5.41 -24.75
CA TRP A 497 -25.30 -6.75 -24.24
C TRP A 497 -26.53 -7.64 -24.41
N LEU A 498 -27.70 -7.15 -23.99
CA LEU A 498 -28.96 -7.87 -24.11
C LEU A 498 -29.36 -8.15 -25.56
N SER A 499 -29.08 -7.24 -26.50
CA SER A 499 -29.39 -7.48 -27.92
C SER A 499 -28.53 -8.61 -28.51
N LYS A 500 -27.23 -8.66 -28.16
CA LYS A 500 -26.31 -9.69 -28.68
C LYS A 500 -26.54 -11.08 -28.12
N GLN A 501 -26.92 -11.20 -26.85
CA GLN A 501 -27.18 -12.52 -26.26
C GLN A 501 -28.50 -13.14 -26.76
N ARG A 502 -29.44 -12.31 -27.22
CA ARG A 502 -30.78 -12.72 -27.65
C ARG A 502 -30.90 -13.07 -29.13
N GLU A 503 -29.87 -12.84 -29.95
CA GLU A 503 -29.73 -13.50 -31.26
C GLU A 503 -29.76 -15.05 -31.13
N ASN A 504 -29.50 -15.58 -29.92
CA ASN A 504 -29.59 -17.00 -29.60
C ASN A 504 -30.86 -17.43 -28.82
N GLN A 505 -31.71 -16.52 -28.31
CA GLN A 505 -32.94 -16.86 -27.56
C GLN A 505 -34.09 -15.83 -27.73
N SER A 506 -35.24 -16.30 -28.22
CA SER A 506 -36.46 -15.53 -28.55
C SER A 506 -37.13 -14.90 -27.32
N SER A 507 -37.00 -13.58 -27.12
CA SER A 507 -37.82 -12.84 -26.16
C SER A 507 -38.20 -11.44 -26.69
N SER A 508 -39.50 -11.19 -26.74
CA SER A 508 -40.18 -10.21 -27.60
C SER A 508 -40.19 -8.75 -27.10
N LEU A 509 -39.78 -8.48 -25.86
CA LEU A 509 -39.87 -7.14 -25.25
C LEU A 509 -38.84 -6.13 -25.79
N PHE A 510 -37.72 -6.59 -26.35
CA PHE A 510 -36.62 -5.74 -26.82
C PHE A 510 -36.43 -5.78 -28.34
N MET A 511 -37.26 -6.56 -29.06
CA MET A 511 -37.15 -6.75 -30.52
C MET A 511 -37.96 -5.75 -31.34
N LYS A 512 -38.81 -4.92 -30.71
CA LYS A 512 -39.78 -4.07 -31.42
C LYS A 512 -39.35 -2.61 -31.64
N SER A 513 -38.19 -2.20 -31.15
CA SER A 513 -37.71 -0.82 -31.31
C SER A 513 -36.61 -0.76 -32.35
N ASP A 514 -36.83 0.01 -33.43
CA ASP A 514 -35.76 0.51 -34.29
C ASP A 514 -34.82 1.36 -33.44
N TRP A 515 -33.75 0.74 -32.93
CA TRP A 515 -32.79 1.37 -32.06
C TRP A 515 -31.38 1.08 -32.53
N SER A 516 -30.54 2.11 -32.53
CA SER A 516 -29.11 2.02 -32.81
C SER A 516 -28.29 2.50 -31.62
N PRO A 517 -27.12 1.88 -31.34
CA PRO A 517 -26.19 2.38 -30.34
C PRO A 517 -25.90 3.87 -30.51
N GLY A 518 -25.90 4.62 -29.40
CA GLY A 518 -25.69 6.07 -29.38
C GLY A 518 -26.98 6.90 -29.50
N THR A 519 -28.13 6.25 -29.67
CA THR A 519 -29.45 6.90 -29.61
C THR A 519 -30.19 6.53 -28.33
N GLY A 520 -31.06 7.42 -27.86
CA GLY A 520 -31.96 7.11 -26.74
C GLY A 520 -33.07 6.15 -27.17
N TYR A 521 -33.69 5.50 -26.19
CA TYR A 521 -34.77 4.53 -26.42
C TYR A 521 -35.80 4.60 -25.28
N GLN A 522 -36.91 3.90 -25.47
CA GLN A 522 -37.91 3.72 -24.41
C GLN A 522 -37.37 2.82 -23.32
N VAL A 523 -37.04 3.40 -22.17
CA VAL A 523 -36.42 2.70 -21.06
C VAL A 523 -37.46 1.80 -20.39
N PRO A 524 -37.22 0.49 -20.23
CA PRO A 524 -38.12 -0.39 -19.50
C PRO A 524 -38.33 0.07 -18.06
N ALA A 525 -39.53 -0.13 -17.51
CA ALA A 525 -39.81 0.19 -16.10
C ALA A 525 -38.84 -0.52 -15.15
N SER A 526 -38.49 -1.79 -15.43
CA SER A 526 -37.51 -2.55 -14.64
C SER A 526 -36.11 -1.93 -14.64
N PHE A 527 -35.71 -1.23 -15.72
CA PHE A 527 -34.44 -0.51 -15.74
C PHE A 527 -34.51 0.75 -14.87
N CYS A 528 -35.67 1.40 -14.81
CA CYS A 528 -35.89 2.55 -13.94
C CYS A 528 -35.76 2.14 -12.47
N ASP A 529 -36.41 1.03 -12.09
CA ASP A 529 -36.34 0.47 -10.73
C ASP A 529 -34.90 0.06 -10.37
N ALA A 530 -34.16 -0.52 -11.32
CA ALA A 530 -32.75 -0.84 -11.16
C ALA A 530 -31.87 0.40 -10.94
N LEU A 531 -32.08 1.47 -11.73
CA LEU A 531 -31.31 2.71 -11.59
C LEU A 531 -31.55 3.39 -10.23
N GLU A 532 -32.77 3.36 -9.72
CA GLU A 532 -33.16 3.95 -8.43
C GLU A 532 -32.72 3.14 -7.22
N SER A 533 -32.73 1.81 -7.33
CA SER A 533 -32.33 0.91 -6.24
C SER A 533 -30.82 0.69 -6.17
N CYS A 534 -30.07 1.11 -7.20
CA CYS A 534 -28.62 0.94 -7.25
C CYS A 534 -27.92 1.75 -6.14
N HIS A 535 -27.24 1.04 -5.24
CA HIS A 535 -26.40 1.62 -4.20
C HIS A 535 -24.93 1.29 -4.44
N TRP A 536 -24.06 2.29 -4.26
CA TRP A 536 -22.61 2.09 -4.37
C TRP A 536 -21.89 2.82 -3.22
N PRO A 537 -21.41 2.08 -2.20
CA PRO A 537 -20.79 2.68 -1.02
C PRO A 537 -19.65 3.65 -1.36
N GLY A 538 -19.51 4.71 -0.56
CA GLY A 538 -18.48 5.73 -0.72
C GLY A 538 -18.63 6.64 -1.95
N ARG A 539 -19.79 6.66 -2.62
CA ARG A 539 -20.12 7.59 -3.71
C ARG A 539 -21.35 8.39 -3.35
N SER A 540 -21.14 9.68 -3.05
CA SER A 540 -22.21 10.62 -2.69
C SER A 540 -23.20 10.01 -1.70
N GLN A 541 -22.65 9.30 -0.71
CA GLN A 541 -23.39 8.49 0.24
C GLN A 541 -23.70 9.31 1.48
N VAL A 542 -24.97 9.30 1.91
CA VAL A 542 -25.38 9.92 3.18
C VAL A 542 -25.65 8.82 4.20
N LEU A 543 -24.93 8.85 5.32
CA LEU A 543 -25.18 7.98 6.46
C LEU A 543 -25.63 8.82 7.65
N GLN A 544 -26.81 8.52 8.17
CA GLN A 544 -27.38 9.22 9.33
C GLN A 544 -27.23 8.35 10.57
N THR A 545 -26.57 8.87 11.61
CA THR A 545 -26.66 8.36 12.98
C THR A 545 -27.56 9.27 13.81
N ASP A 546 -27.79 8.95 15.09
CA ASP A 546 -28.63 9.76 15.98
C ASP A 546 -28.14 11.23 16.10
N ARG A 547 -26.83 11.46 15.99
CA ARG A 547 -26.21 12.77 16.26
C ARG A 547 -25.34 13.31 15.12
N ILE A 548 -24.90 12.44 14.20
CA ILE A 548 -23.99 12.81 13.13
C ILE A 548 -24.55 12.35 11.79
N LYS A 549 -24.64 13.29 10.84
CA LYS A 549 -24.90 13.02 9.44
C LYS A 549 -23.57 13.01 8.69
N PHE A 550 -23.14 11.85 8.22
CA PHE A 550 -21.94 11.71 7.41
C PHE A 550 -22.29 11.82 5.92
N LEU A 551 -21.63 12.74 5.23
CA LEU A 551 -21.65 12.88 3.77
C LEU A 551 -20.33 12.31 3.27
N ILE A 552 -20.37 11.16 2.61
CA ILE A 552 -19.20 10.36 2.31
C ILE A 552 -19.02 10.25 0.79
N ASP A 553 -17.87 10.71 0.29
CA ASP A 553 -17.55 10.59 -1.14
C ASP A 553 -16.04 10.41 -1.38
N GLY A 554 -15.69 9.43 -2.21
CA GLY A 554 -14.30 9.11 -2.55
C GLY A 554 -13.66 9.99 -3.63
N ALA A 555 -14.07 11.26 -3.79
CA ALA A 555 -13.45 12.20 -4.71
C ALA A 555 -11.97 12.45 -4.38
N HIS A 556 -11.14 12.58 -5.42
CA HIS A 556 -9.67 12.69 -5.28
C HIS A 556 -8.96 13.31 -6.50
N THR A 557 -9.72 13.93 -7.40
CA THR A 557 -9.22 14.80 -8.50
C THR A 557 -9.98 16.11 -8.45
N PRO A 558 -9.44 17.23 -8.98
CA PRO A 558 -10.13 18.52 -8.94
C PRO A 558 -11.58 18.44 -9.45
N LYS A 559 -11.80 17.83 -10.62
CA LYS A 559 -13.14 17.65 -11.21
C LYS A 559 -14.07 16.79 -10.35
N SER A 560 -13.56 15.73 -9.71
CA SER A 560 -14.39 14.93 -8.80
C SER A 560 -14.66 15.63 -7.48
N MET A 561 -13.74 16.48 -7.01
CA MET A 561 -13.93 17.31 -5.81
C MET A 561 -14.99 18.39 -6.05
N GLU A 562 -15.03 19.01 -7.23
CA GLU A 562 -16.11 19.91 -7.64
C GLU A 562 -17.48 19.21 -7.63
N ALA A 563 -17.57 18.03 -8.25
CA ALA A 563 -18.80 17.24 -8.25
C ALA A 563 -19.24 16.81 -6.83
N CYS A 564 -18.27 16.44 -5.98
CA CYS A 564 -18.49 16.11 -4.57
C CYS A 564 -18.99 17.35 -3.80
N ALA A 565 -18.38 18.50 -4.00
CA ALA A 565 -18.79 19.75 -3.39
C ALA A 565 -20.23 20.07 -3.78
N ASP A 566 -20.55 20.10 -5.07
CA ASP A 566 -21.90 20.43 -5.55
C ASP A 566 -22.98 19.53 -4.95
N TRP A 567 -22.74 18.22 -4.91
CA TRP A 567 -23.63 17.28 -4.21
C TRP A 567 -23.71 17.57 -2.71
N ALA A 568 -22.58 17.81 -2.04
CA ALA A 568 -22.55 18.09 -0.62
C ALA A 568 -23.33 19.37 -0.27
N ARG A 569 -23.34 20.37 -1.15
CA ARG A 569 -24.17 21.59 -0.99
C ARG A 569 -25.63 21.25 -0.85
N GLU A 570 -26.13 20.44 -1.78
CA GLU A 570 -27.53 20.00 -1.81
C GLU A 570 -27.84 19.14 -0.58
N ALA A 571 -26.94 18.21 -0.23
CA ALA A 571 -27.10 17.32 0.91
C ALA A 571 -27.06 18.05 2.27
N PHE A 572 -26.29 19.15 2.41
CA PHE A 572 -26.28 20.00 3.61
C PHE A 572 -27.52 20.91 3.72
N SER A 573 -28.20 21.24 2.61
CA SER A 573 -29.36 22.13 2.63
C SER A 573 -30.63 21.47 3.16
N CYS A 574 -30.70 20.13 3.12
CA CYS A 574 -31.83 19.37 3.64
C CYS A 574 -31.74 19.22 5.17
N ASN A 575 -32.46 20.09 5.92
CA ASN A 575 -32.73 20.02 7.37
C ASN A 575 -31.58 20.29 8.37
N ASP A 576 -30.42 20.81 7.92
CA ASP A 576 -29.22 20.96 8.77
C ASP A 576 -28.86 22.42 9.14
N SER A 577 -29.83 23.35 9.20
CA SER A 577 -29.52 24.77 9.53
C SER A 577 -28.88 24.94 10.92
N ASP A 578 -29.19 24.05 11.85
CA ASP A 578 -28.67 24.06 13.23
C ASP A 578 -27.50 23.08 13.46
N SER A 579 -27.12 22.29 12.46
CA SER A 579 -26.04 21.29 12.57
C SER A 579 -24.65 21.94 12.34
N GLY A 580 -23.66 21.59 13.15
CA GLY A 580 -22.26 22.00 12.93
C GLY A 580 -21.68 21.35 11.67
N LYS A 581 -21.28 22.15 10.67
CA LYS A 581 -20.74 21.68 9.38
C LYS A 581 -19.24 21.46 9.45
N TYR A 582 -18.80 20.21 9.44
CA TYR A 582 -17.39 19.84 9.62
C TYR A 582 -16.85 19.14 8.35
N LEU A 583 -15.53 19.22 8.16
CA LEU A 583 -14.81 18.53 7.08
C LEU A 583 -13.79 17.57 7.67
N LEU A 584 -13.78 16.33 7.19
CA LEU A 584 -12.71 15.35 7.39
C LEU A 584 -12.08 15.01 6.04
N PHE A 585 -10.83 15.40 5.85
CA PHE A 585 -10.16 15.30 4.54
C PHE A 585 -8.77 14.65 4.63
N GLN A 586 -8.42 13.92 3.58
CA GLN A 586 -7.05 13.48 3.31
C GLN A 586 -6.91 13.17 1.82
N CYS A 587 -5.72 13.41 1.23
CA CYS A 587 -5.43 12.99 -0.14
C CYS A 587 -4.16 12.12 -0.22
N THR A 588 -4.01 11.37 -1.31
CA THR A 588 -2.84 10.51 -1.52
C THR A 588 -1.58 11.33 -1.81
N ALA A 589 -0.40 10.76 -1.51
CA ALA A 589 0.88 11.46 -1.57
C ALA A 589 1.16 12.21 -2.91
N ASP A 590 0.70 11.66 -4.03
CA ASP A 590 0.89 12.19 -5.39
C ASP A 590 -0.01 13.38 -5.76
N ARG A 591 -0.99 13.75 -4.91
CA ARG A 591 -1.93 14.84 -5.19
C ARG A 591 -1.51 16.15 -4.56
N ASN A 592 -1.85 17.27 -5.17
CA ASN A 592 -1.70 18.57 -4.54
C ASN A 592 -2.93 18.84 -3.63
N PRO A 593 -2.76 18.99 -2.30
CA PRO A 593 -3.87 19.29 -1.41
C PRO A 593 -4.59 20.59 -1.76
N ALA A 594 -3.85 21.63 -2.14
CA ALA A 594 -4.41 22.95 -2.41
C ALA A 594 -5.43 22.91 -3.57
N SER A 595 -5.09 22.21 -4.66
CA SER A 595 -6.00 22.10 -5.82
C SER A 595 -7.28 21.31 -5.51
N LEU A 596 -7.26 20.42 -4.53
CA LEU A 596 -8.45 19.63 -4.14
C LEU A 596 -9.33 20.38 -3.15
N LEU A 597 -8.71 21.14 -2.23
CA LEU A 597 -9.40 21.89 -1.18
C LEU A 597 -10.01 23.22 -1.67
N GLU A 598 -9.54 23.77 -2.78
CA GLU A 598 -9.99 25.07 -3.32
C GLU A 598 -11.52 25.17 -3.42
N CYS A 599 -12.17 24.16 -4.04
CA CYS A 599 -13.62 24.14 -4.23
C CYS A 599 -14.42 24.06 -2.91
N LEU A 600 -13.78 23.65 -1.81
CA LEU A 600 -14.39 23.48 -0.50
C LEU A 600 -14.33 24.75 0.37
N LYS A 601 -13.52 25.75 0.00
CA LYS A 601 -13.40 27.02 0.75
C LYS A 601 -14.74 27.75 0.94
N ALA A 602 -15.64 27.63 -0.04
CA ALA A 602 -16.94 28.31 -0.01
C ALA A 602 -17.90 27.78 1.07
N TYR A 603 -17.66 26.59 1.64
CA TYR A 603 -18.59 25.92 2.54
C TYR A 603 -18.56 26.43 3.99
N LYS A 604 -17.58 27.30 4.34
CA LYS A 604 -17.40 27.85 5.69
C LYS A 604 -17.58 26.79 6.78
N PHE A 605 -16.75 25.75 6.74
CA PHE A 605 -16.76 24.70 7.77
C PHE A 605 -16.40 25.29 9.13
N GLU A 606 -17.13 24.90 10.16
CA GLU A 606 -16.81 25.33 11.53
C GLU A 606 -15.53 24.67 12.05
N LYS A 607 -15.31 23.42 11.64
CA LYS A 607 -14.13 22.63 11.97
C LYS A 607 -13.65 21.84 10.76
N VAL A 608 -12.34 21.85 10.56
CA VAL A 608 -11.65 21.10 9.51
C VAL A 608 -10.65 20.16 10.16
N LEU A 609 -10.71 18.89 9.79
CA LEU A 609 -9.94 17.80 10.36
C LEU A 609 -9.11 17.14 9.26
N PHE A 610 -7.84 16.91 9.55
CA PHE A 610 -6.93 16.14 8.72
C PHE A 610 -6.35 14.97 9.49
N CYS A 611 -6.30 13.78 8.88
CA CYS A 611 -5.72 12.60 9.49
C CYS A 611 -5.11 11.64 8.45
N PRO A 612 -4.16 10.77 8.83
CA PRO A 612 -3.77 9.62 8.03
C PRO A 612 -4.97 8.76 7.64
N THR A 613 -4.92 8.08 6.48
CA THR A 613 -6.00 7.19 6.03
C THR A 613 -6.10 5.89 6.84
N GLN A 614 -5.11 5.63 7.70
CA GLN A 614 -5.04 4.45 8.55
C GLN A 614 -6.10 4.48 9.64
N LEU A 615 -6.77 3.35 9.81
CA LEU A 615 -7.80 3.17 10.84
C LEU A 615 -7.24 3.47 12.23
N SER A 616 -6.11 2.84 12.59
CA SER A 616 -5.42 3.03 13.85
C SER A 616 -3.91 3.24 13.64
N VAL A 617 -3.23 3.75 14.68
CA VAL A 617 -1.78 4.03 14.69
C VAL A 617 -0.93 2.78 14.38
N SER A 618 -1.47 1.58 14.57
CA SER A 618 -0.83 0.31 14.21
C SER A 618 -1.63 -0.46 13.16
N THR A 619 -1.10 -0.56 11.94
CA THR A 619 -1.74 -1.37 10.89
C THR A 619 -1.39 -2.85 11.08
N LYS A 620 -2.39 -3.69 11.39
CA LYS A 620 -2.25 -5.15 11.36
C LYS A 620 -1.97 -5.63 9.93
N LYS A 621 -1.07 -6.60 9.76
CA LYS A 621 -0.80 -7.17 8.42
C LYS A 621 -1.97 -7.99 7.86
N THR A 622 -2.83 -8.48 8.75
CA THR A 622 -4.07 -9.19 8.43
C THR A 622 -5.22 -8.27 8.03
N SER A 623 -5.04 -6.95 8.09
CA SER A 623 -6.09 -6.00 7.73
C SER A 623 -6.33 -5.95 6.23
N ASP A 624 -7.59 -6.02 5.82
CA ASP A 624 -8.04 -5.73 4.46
C ASP A 624 -7.60 -4.33 4.00
N SER A 625 -7.63 -3.36 4.90
CA SER A 625 -7.27 -1.96 4.62
C SER A 625 -5.76 -1.70 4.68
N ALA A 626 -4.92 -2.74 4.78
CA ALA A 626 -3.47 -2.57 4.82
C ALA A 626 -2.93 -2.03 3.49
N ASN A 627 -2.47 -0.79 3.50
CA ASN A 627 -1.82 -0.15 2.36
C ASN A 627 -0.32 0.01 2.60
N PHE A 628 0.49 -0.90 2.06
CA PHE A 628 1.96 -0.85 2.21
C PHE A 628 2.65 0.07 1.19
N ASN A 629 1.89 0.62 0.24
CA ASN A 629 2.44 1.54 -0.76
C ASN A 629 2.73 2.93 -0.16
N GLN A 630 2.13 3.28 0.98
CA GLN A 630 2.36 4.54 1.70
C GLN A 630 2.56 4.28 3.21
N PRO A 631 3.81 4.25 3.70
CA PRO A 631 4.10 4.11 5.13
C PRO A 631 3.39 5.17 5.98
N GLY A 632 2.99 4.82 7.21
CA GLY A 632 2.22 5.74 8.08
C GLY A 632 2.88 7.10 8.36
N GLY A 633 4.22 7.14 8.44
CA GLY A 633 4.94 8.41 8.55
C GLY A 633 4.65 9.36 7.38
N GLN A 634 4.59 8.86 6.14
CA GLN A 634 4.29 9.67 4.96
C GLN A 634 2.83 10.12 4.94
N GLN A 635 1.90 9.29 5.44
CA GLN A 635 0.48 9.68 5.52
C GLN A 635 0.26 10.81 6.54
N LEU A 636 0.97 10.79 7.68
CA LEU A 636 0.91 11.86 8.66
C LEU A 636 1.56 13.15 8.15
N GLU A 637 2.69 13.06 7.45
CA GLU A 637 3.28 14.20 6.75
C GLU A 637 2.30 14.78 5.73
N LYS A 638 1.58 13.93 5.00
CA LYS A 638 0.55 14.38 4.05
C LYS A 638 -0.62 15.08 4.72
N ALA A 639 -1.08 14.59 5.89
CA ALA A 639 -2.11 15.26 6.67
C ALA A 639 -1.67 16.67 7.12
N LYS A 640 -0.38 16.84 7.48
CA LYS A 640 0.20 18.16 7.79
C LYS A 640 0.21 19.08 6.58
N LEU A 641 0.62 18.58 5.41
CA LEU A 641 0.59 19.34 4.17
C LEU A 641 -0.85 19.78 3.79
N CYS A 642 -1.86 18.95 4.05
CA CYS A 642 -3.25 19.34 3.86
C CYS A 642 -3.67 20.47 4.81
N SER A 643 -3.23 20.42 6.07
CA SER A 643 -3.47 21.49 7.06
C SER A 643 -2.79 22.80 6.66
N GLU A 644 -1.53 22.75 6.21
CA GLU A 644 -0.79 23.92 5.71
C GLU A 644 -1.45 24.52 4.46
N ALA A 645 -1.92 23.67 3.53
CA ALA A 645 -2.64 24.11 2.35
C ALA A 645 -3.96 24.78 2.73
N TRP A 646 -4.75 24.19 3.65
CA TRP A 646 -5.99 24.80 4.12
C TRP A 646 -5.76 26.17 4.75
N ARG A 647 -4.76 26.28 5.63
CA ARG A 647 -4.38 27.55 6.26
C ARG A 647 -3.94 28.59 5.24
N SER A 648 -3.20 28.18 4.21
CA SER A 648 -2.77 29.08 3.13
C SER A 648 -3.96 29.58 2.30
N LEU A 649 -4.97 28.73 2.09
CA LEU A 649 -6.16 29.07 1.31
C LEU A 649 -7.17 29.93 2.06
N THR A 650 -7.34 29.71 3.36
CA THR A 650 -8.44 30.29 4.16
C THR A 650 -7.99 31.23 5.27
N GLY A 651 -6.74 31.13 5.72
CA GLY A 651 -6.24 31.78 6.94
C GLY A 651 -6.64 31.07 8.24
N GLU A 652 -7.40 29.98 8.17
CA GLU A 652 -7.93 29.26 9.33
C GLU A 652 -7.04 28.06 9.70
N ASP A 653 -6.88 27.82 11.01
CA ASP A 653 -6.19 26.64 11.51
C ASP A 653 -7.11 25.40 11.46
N ALA A 654 -6.51 24.23 11.23
CA ALA A 654 -7.22 22.95 11.18
C ALA A 654 -6.73 21.98 12.26
N LEU A 655 -7.58 21.02 12.62
CA LEU A 655 -7.27 19.99 13.60
C LEU A 655 -6.53 18.83 12.91
N LEU A 656 -5.46 18.36 13.54
CA LEU A 656 -4.64 17.26 13.03
C LEU A 656 -4.73 16.06 13.97
N PHE A 657 -5.05 14.90 13.42
CA PHE A 657 -5.14 13.63 14.14
C PHE A 657 -4.11 12.63 13.63
N ASP A 658 -3.80 11.62 14.45
CA ASP A 658 -2.82 10.58 14.14
C ASP A 658 -3.40 9.38 13.37
N CYS A 659 -4.72 9.20 13.37
CA CYS A 659 -5.43 8.16 12.63
C CYS A 659 -6.92 8.50 12.47
N VAL A 660 -7.65 7.67 11.72
CA VAL A 660 -9.10 7.85 11.53
C VAL A 660 -9.87 7.63 12.83
N SER A 661 -9.52 6.61 13.63
CA SER A 661 -10.23 6.35 14.90
C SER A 661 -10.18 7.53 15.87
N SER A 662 -9.04 8.21 16.01
CA SER A 662 -8.93 9.36 16.91
C SER A 662 -9.72 10.59 16.42
N ALA A 663 -9.79 10.81 15.10
CA ALA A 663 -10.67 11.83 14.52
C ALA A 663 -12.15 11.50 14.76
N MET A 664 -12.54 10.23 14.59
CA MET A 664 -13.92 9.78 14.79
C MET A 664 -14.36 9.86 16.26
N ASP A 665 -13.50 9.47 17.21
CA ASP A 665 -13.78 9.60 18.64
C ASP A 665 -13.96 11.07 19.05
N TRP A 666 -13.18 11.98 18.45
CA TRP A 666 -13.36 13.41 18.67
C TRP A 666 -14.67 13.94 18.08
N LEU A 667 -15.03 13.55 16.85
CA LEU A 667 -16.30 13.93 16.23
C LEU A 667 -17.50 13.49 17.08
N GLU A 668 -17.44 12.28 17.65
CA GLU A 668 -18.44 11.80 18.57
C GLU A 668 -18.57 12.63 19.83
N ASP A 669 -17.44 13.01 20.43
CA ASP A 669 -17.45 13.85 21.61
C ASP A 669 -18.10 15.22 21.33
N GLN A 670 -17.75 15.84 20.20
CA GLN A 670 -18.36 17.08 19.75
C GLN A 670 -19.87 16.93 19.45
N SER A 671 -20.30 15.76 18.97
CA SER A 671 -21.71 15.50 18.69
C SER A 671 -22.60 15.47 19.95
N LYS A 672 -21.99 15.46 21.15
CA LYS A 672 -22.73 15.54 22.42
C LYS A 672 -23.27 16.93 22.71
N GLU A 673 -22.63 17.97 22.19
CA GLU A 673 -23.03 19.36 22.41
C GLU A 673 -24.05 19.83 21.38
N LYS A 674 -23.95 19.33 20.14
CA LYS A 674 -24.87 19.64 19.04
C LYS A 674 -24.84 18.57 17.96
N LYS A 675 -25.85 18.56 17.10
CA LYS A 675 -25.85 17.72 15.88
C LYS A 675 -24.75 18.18 14.92
N LEU A 676 -24.15 17.22 14.22
CA LEU A 676 -23.08 17.47 13.26
C LEU A 676 -23.44 16.98 11.87
N ALA A 677 -22.98 17.70 10.86
CA ALA A 677 -22.96 17.25 9.47
C ALA A 677 -21.52 17.25 8.98
N VAL A 678 -20.97 16.06 8.68
CA VAL A 678 -19.53 15.86 8.43
C VAL A 678 -19.33 15.40 6.99
N LEU A 679 -18.64 16.22 6.17
CA LEU A 679 -18.18 15.80 4.85
C LEU A 679 -16.87 15.02 4.98
N VAL A 680 -16.83 13.79 4.46
CA VAL A 680 -15.67 12.90 4.44
C VAL A 680 -15.26 12.66 2.99
N THR A 681 -14.10 13.19 2.58
CA THR A 681 -13.67 13.15 1.17
C THR A 681 -12.15 13.28 0.98
N GLY A 682 -11.69 13.25 -0.26
CA GLY A 682 -10.28 13.41 -0.66
C GLY A 682 -9.55 12.11 -0.97
N SER A 683 -10.06 10.97 -0.47
CA SER A 683 -9.47 9.65 -0.69
C SER A 683 -10.46 8.52 -0.42
N LEU A 684 -10.50 7.53 -1.31
CA LEU A 684 -11.26 6.28 -1.09
C LEU A 684 -10.77 5.50 0.14
N HIS A 685 -9.47 5.60 0.48
CA HIS A 685 -8.94 4.94 1.67
C HIS A 685 -9.43 5.59 2.97
N LEU A 686 -9.54 6.94 2.99
CA LEU A 686 -10.12 7.64 4.13
C LEU A 686 -11.58 7.25 4.29
N VAL A 687 -12.34 7.30 3.19
CA VAL A 687 -13.76 6.92 3.15
C VAL A 687 -13.97 5.49 3.65
N GLY A 688 -13.18 4.54 3.17
CA GLY A 688 -13.26 3.14 3.62
C GLY A 688 -13.00 2.98 5.12
N SER A 689 -11.96 3.64 5.65
CA SER A 689 -11.67 3.62 7.08
C SER A 689 -12.78 4.25 7.93
N VAL A 690 -13.37 5.37 7.47
CA VAL A 690 -14.49 6.00 8.18
C VAL A 690 -15.73 5.10 8.14
N LEU A 691 -16.07 4.55 6.97
CA LEU A 691 -17.18 3.61 6.83
C LEU A 691 -17.00 2.40 7.77
N ASN A 692 -15.79 1.85 7.88
CA ASN A 692 -15.50 0.75 8.80
C ASN A 692 -15.78 1.13 10.28
N VAL A 693 -15.39 2.33 10.71
CA VAL A 693 -15.72 2.82 12.06
C VAL A 693 -17.23 3.00 12.22
N VAL A 694 -17.90 3.61 11.23
CA VAL A 694 -19.32 3.92 11.32
C VAL A 694 -20.16 2.64 11.35
N THR A 695 -19.91 1.69 10.47
CA THR A 695 -20.68 0.43 10.38
C THR A 695 -20.48 -0.44 11.62
N SER A 696 -19.24 -0.58 12.10
CA SER A 696 -18.94 -1.38 13.30
C SER A 696 -19.51 -0.79 14.59
N LYS A 697 -19.54 0.55 14.70
CA LYS A 697 -19.94 1.23 15.94
C LYS A 697 -21.43 1.55 16.01
N TYR A 698 -22.07 1.85 14.89
CA TYR A 698 -23.47 2.27 14.84
C TYR A 698 -24.42 1.21 14.28
N ASN A 699 -23.90 0.05 13.87
CA ASN A 699 -24.69 -1.05 13.27
C ASN A 699 -25.54 -0.58 12.08
N VAL A 700 -25.04 0.40 11.33
CA VAL A 700 -25.65 0.90 10.09
C VAL A 700 -25.13 0.06 8.93
N SER A 701 -26.03 -0.34 8.02
CA SER A 701 -25.62 -1.08 6.82
C SER A 701 -24.76 -0.19 5.91
N PRO A 702 -23.58 -0.65 5.45
CA PRO A 702 -22.66 0.12 4.61
C PRO A 702 -23.21 0.48 3.24
#